data_AF-A0A8H5JJM6-F1
#
_entry.id   AF-A0A8H5JJM6-F1
#
_cell.length_a   1.000
_cell.length_b   1.000
_cell.length_c   1.000
_cell.angle_alpha   90.00
_cell.angle_beta   90.00
_cell.angle_gamma   90.00
#
_symmetry.space_group_name_H-M   'P 1'
#
loop_
_entity.id
_entity.type
_entity.pdbx_description
1 polymer ?
#
loop_
_entity_poly.entity_id
_entity_poly.type
_entity_poly.pdbx_seq_one_letter_code
_entity_poly.pdbx_strand_id
1 'polypeptide(L)'
;MFSSGFFLPALLWLAQEASSHPACKPGMNSNAMMGKAIYVLTNEEANGVLAIPIGQDGTLSKGKVTMTGGAGSVAVDADGKPATPDALISQSALTIAGNNIFAVNAGSNTLSMLRVSRSDPTKLQMVGKPVQVPGEFPNTVAASAKNGVVCVGSTGAKAGVSCSSFSRQGLGAMDELRPIDLGQTTPPAGPTNTLSQVLFSEDESMLFTMVKGDPAVNNTGFISVANVEMNNGVAAVSKQDARSLPDGTAVLFGSQVIPGTSKVFATDASFGAAILDVNPNSCEATTAAKGAVEGQTATCWVAISPVTKSAFVTDVGRNRVVEMSLDDASVVSELDLTCNGDPGLIDLAASGNFLYALSPGNGTTQAAVTVLDVSGGSGSAKMVQHFELAGMATNTAMGMKVIHEVSRHATKPGDHHGAIILLPQEKAIYTHTPYCLNKESQDSSGWEGMMYLGLHTACEDLADRAIKNSYKARLRSAGDLWLTLERRGTRQKGMEIFGIFTPGIPENLRGQPFSIGLGRYFVPSHIIKIQLFGDYEDGWWNENPVAIPNLTTLLIANLKTEKDVSGELPKGLSGFKKRFERLPQELKNLVCSFLHQYQLPLECTYIMPQSTWRQVFFQVPFLWDLDIKEIHDKTSVGDFGVQNWDWEKITRQVVAPPEVTPRYIIGAWSYENVGLSVPGGFTNRRRIWQILEEMYPNDVRY
;
A
#
# COMPACT_ATOMS: atom_id res chain seq x y z
N MET A 1 30.42 -70.68 -43.54
CA MET A 1 29.47 -71.65 -42.96
C MET A 1 28.54 -70.88 -42.04
N PHE A 2 27.23 -70.91 -42.37
CA PHE A 2 26.02 -70.85 -41.54
C PHE A 2 26.07 -70.21 -40.14
N SER A 3 25.08 -69.50 -39.61
CA SER A 3 23.72 -69.04 -39.96
C SER A 3 23.30 -68.22 -38.71
N SER A 4 22.74 -67.02 -38.79
CA SER A 4 21.31 -66.70 -39.00
C SER A 4 20.35 -67.23 -37.91
N GLY A 5 19.67 -66.30 -37.20
CA GLY A 5 18.43 -66.50 -36.42
C GLY A 5 18.24 -65.43 -35.32
N PHE A 6 17.70 -64.22 -35.57
CA PHE A 6 16.27 -63.79 -35.63
C PHE A 6 15.47 -64.15 -34.34
N PHE A 7 14.80 -63.27 -33.57
CA PHE A 7 13.84 -62.16 -33.83
C PHE A 7 13.92 -61.09 -32.69
N LEU A 8 14.02 -59.77 -32.94
CA LEU A 8 12.95 -58.73 -33.13
C LEU A 8 12.34 -58.16 -31.81
N PRO A 9 11.88 -56.88 -31.74
CA PRO A 9 12.62 -55.62 -31.85
C PRO A 9 12.28 -54.60 -30.73
N ALA A 10 12.85 -53.39 -30.87
CA ALA A 10 12.80 -52.21 -30.01
C ALA A 10 11.45 -51.76 -29.43
N LEU A 11 11.52 -51.18 -28.23
CA LEU A 11 10.71 -50.04 -27.80
C LEU A 11 11.57 -49.09 -26.94
N LEU A 12 11.90 -47.93 -27.52
CA LEU A 12 12.11 -46.70 -26.76
C LEU A 12 10.84 -46.42 -25.95
N TRP A 13 10.96 -45.82 -24.76
CA TRP A 13 10.08 -44.73 -24.33
C TRP A 13 10.72 -43.95 -23.17
N LEU A 14 11.19 -42.74 -23.53
CA LEU A 14 11.04 -41.46 -22.83
C LEU A 14 11.38 -41.39 -21.33
N ALA A 15 12.61 -40.98 -21.02
CA ALA A 15 12.87 -40.08 -19.91
C ALA A 15 12.43 -38.67 -20.33
N GLN A 16 11.32 -38.18 -19.78
CA GLN A 16 10.95 -36.77 -19.84
C GLN A 16 11.44 -36.09 -18.57
N GLU A 17 12.52 -35.33 -18.72
CA GLU A 17 12.76 -34.14 -17.90
C GLU A 17 11.52 -33.24 -18.03
N ALA A 18 10.90 -32.89 -16.91
CA ALA A 18 9.78 -31.97 -16.89
C ALA A 18 10.28 -30.59 -17.34
N SER A 19 10.04 -30.27 -18.61
CA SER A 19 10.20 -28.91 -19.13
C SER A 19 9.24 -27.99 -18.38
N SER A 20 9.77 -27.05 -17.61
CA SER A 20 9.01 -25.89 -17.17
C SER A 20 8.82 -24.95 -18.36
N HIS A 21 7.83 -25.26 -19.22
CA HIS A 21 7.34 -24.26 -20.15
C HIS A 21 6.66 -23.13 -19.36
N PRO A 22 6.92 -21.86 -19.71
CA PRO A 22 6.38 -20.71 -19.01
C PRO A 22 4.90 -20.60 -19.36
N ALA A 23 4.03 -21.24 -18.57
CA ALA A 23 2.62 -20.92 -18.57
C ALA A 23 2.49 -19.45 -18.17
N CYS A 24 1.83 -18.67 -19.03
CA CYS A 24 1.46 -17.28 -18.83
C CYS A 24 1.16 -16.98 -17.37
N LYS A 25 2.06 -16.24 -16.70
CA LYS A 25 1.73 -15.54 -15.48
C LYS A 25 0.60 -14.57 -15.82
N PRO A 26 -0.59 -14.67 -15.22
CA PRO A 26 -1.52 -13.55 -15.23
C PRO A 26 -0.76 -12.37 -14.61
N GLY A 27 -0.69 -11.25 -15.34
CA GLY A 27 -0.03 -10.06 -14.85
C GLY A 27 -0.56 -9.73 -13.46
N MET A 28 0.34 -9.66 -12.47
CA MET A 28 0.02 -9.11 -11.15
C MET A 28 -0.52 -7.70 -11.38
N ASN A 29 -1.84 -7.52 -11.21
CA ASN A 29 -2.45 -6.21 -11.10
C ASN A 29 -1.96 -5.60 -9.78
N SER A 30 -0.78 -4.99 -9.82
CA SER A 30 -0.08 -4.43 -8.68
C SER A 30 -0.51 -2.97 -8.48
N ASN A 31 -1.67 -2.75 -7.87
CA ASN A 31 -2.12 -1.39 -7.48
C ASN A 31 -2.44 -1.26 -5.99
N ALA A 32 -2.27 -2.31 -5.16
CA ALA A 32 -2.38 -2.20 -3.71
C ALA A 32 -1.05 -2.51 -3.03
N MET A 33 -0.57 -1.57 -2.21
CA MET A 33 0.69 -1.74 -1.49
C MET A 33 0.57 -2.86 -0.45
N MET A 34 1.47 -3.82 -0.53
CA MET A 34 1.55 -4.95 0.39
C MET A 34 2.20 -4.53 1.71
N GLY A 35 1.59 -4.91 2.82
CA GLY A 35 2.18 -4.77 4.15
C GLY A 35 3.37 -5.71 4.33
N LYS A 36 4.25 -5.38 5.28
CA LYS A 36 5.50 -6.12 5.50
C LYS A 36 5.45 -7.09 6.68
N ALA A 37 4.45 -6.98 7.55
CA ALA A 37 4.22 -7.89 8.66
C ALA A 37 2.76 -7.87 9.11
N ILE A 38 2.28 -9.02 9.58
CA ILE A 38 1.05 -9.14 10.38
C ILE A 38 1.39 -9.11 11.87
N TYR A 39 0.47 -8.59 12.69
CA TYR A 39 0.58 -8.55 14.14
C TYR A 39 -0.62 -9.24 14.76
N VAL A 40 -0.36 -10.14 15.71
CA VAL A 40 -1.36 -10.94 16.42
C VAL A 40 -1.14 -10.81 17.93
N LEU A 41 -2.20 -10.67 18.72
CA LEU A 41 -2.12 -10.72 20.18
C LEU A 41 -2.07 -12.19 20.61
N THR A 42 -1.14 -12.58 21.47
CA THR A 42 -1.10 -13.97 21.97
C THR A 42 -2.21 -14.24 22.99
N ASN A 43 -2.61 -13.20 23.74
CA ASN A 43 -3.59 -13.25 24.84
C ASN A 43 -3.28 -14.34 25.90
N GLU A 44 -2.00 -14.62 26.10
CA GLU A 44 -1.54 -15.55 27.13
C GLU A 44 -1.42 -14.86 28.49
N GLU A 45 -1.23 -15.64 29.56
CA GLU A 45 -1.00 -15.10 30.93
C GLU A 45 0.16 -14.09 30.93
N ALA A 46 1.24 -14.38 30.19
CA ALA A 46 2.24 -13.40 29.79
C ALA A 46 1.91 -12.91 28.38
N ASN A 47 1.15 -11.81 28.29
CA ASN A 47 0.62 -11.37 27.01
C ASN A 47 1.72 -10.77 26.13
N GLY A 48 1.61 -10.99 24.82
CA GLY A 48 2.59 -10.59 23.84
C GLY A 48 1.95 -10.21 22.50
N VAL A 49 2.68 -9.43 21.71
CA VAL A 49 2.37 -9.18 20.31
C VAL A 49 3.33 -10.00 19.45
N LEU A 50 2.78 -10.92 18.67
CA LEU A 50 3.48 -11.72 17.68
C LEU A 50 3.53 -10.93 16.36
N ALA A 51 4.74 -10.53 15.94
CA ALA A 51 4.99 -9.90 14.65
C ALA A 51 5.51 -10.94 13.64
N ILE A 52 4.77 -11.19 12.56
CA ILE A 52 5.06 -12.22 11.56
C ILE A 52 5.34 -11.54 10.22
N PRO A 53 6.54 -11.70 9.63
CA PRO A 53 6.89 -11.07 8.36
C PRO A 53 6.05 -11.60 7.19
N ILE A 54 5.72 -10.71 6.26
CA ILE A 54 5.08 -11.00 4.98
C ILE A 54 6.15 -11.00 3.87
N GLY A 55 6.25 -12.09 3.13
CA GLY A 55 7.07 -12.24 1.93
C GLY A 55 6.52 -11.46 0.73
N GLN A 56 7.32 -11.30 -0.32
CA GLN A 56 6.89 -10.58 -1.54
C GLN A 56 5.72 -11.27 -2.26
N ASP A 57 5.52 -12.55 -2.00
CA ASP A 57 4.43 -13.38 -2.52
C ASP A 57 3.25 -13.49 -1.55
N GLY A 58 3.22 -12.65 -0.50
CA GLY A 58 2.18 -12.66 0.53
C GLY A 58 2.33 -13.74 1.58
N THR A 59 3.26 -14.70 1.41
CA THR A 59 3.41 -15.80 2.37
C THR A 59 4.06 -15.35 3.68
N LEU A 60 3.73 -16.05 4.75
CA LEU A 60 4.23 -15.82 6.10
C LEU A 60 5.43 -16.71 6.41
N SER A 61 6.30 -16.21 7.27
CA SER A 61 7.42 -16.97 7.83
C SER A 61 7.58 -16.67 9.32
N LYS A 62 8.46 -17.41 10.00
CA LYS A 62 8.57 -17.37 11.47
C LYS A 62 8.67 -15.95 12.04
N GLY A 63 7.73 -15.61 12.90
CA GLY A 63 7.63 -14.32 13.58
C GLY A 63 8.39 -14.25 14.91
N LYS A 64 8.21 -13.13 15.60
CA LYS A 64 8.76 -12.88 16.94
C LYS A 64 7.71 -12.30 17.86
N VAL A 65 7.66 -12.82 19.08
CA VAL A 65 6.80 -12.29 20.14
C VAL A 65 7.54 -11.20 20.90
N THR A 66 6.88 -10.07 21.12
CA THR A 66 7.33 -9.01 22.04
C THR A 66 6.31 -8.85 23.15
N MET A 67 6.75 -8.99 24.39
CA MET A 67 5.87 -8.95 25.56
C MET A 67 5.25 -7.57 25.75
N THR A 68 3.96 -7.54 26.08
CA THR A 68 3.24 -6.29 26.37
C THR A 68 3.50 -5.80 27.79
N GLY A 69 3.99 -6.67 28.68
CA GLY A 69 4.13 -6.40 30.11
C GLY A 69 2.82 -6.48 30.91
N GLY A 70 1.72 -6.87 30.27
CA GLY A 70 0.44 -7.17 30.93
C GLY A 70 0.04 -8.65 30.78
N ALA A 71 -1.17 -8.98 31.23
CA ALA A 71 -1.72 -10.33 31.20
C ALA A 71 -2.97 -10.45 30.32
N GLY A 72 -3.08 -11.55 29.57
CA GLY A 72 -4.27 -11.93 28.82
C GLY A 72 -5.35 -12.52 29.73
N SER A 73 -6.53 -12.77 29.18
CA SER A 73 -7.64 -13.42 29.88
C SER A 73 -8.63 -14.03 28.90
N VAL A 74 -9.53 -14.86 29.41
CA VAL A 74 -10.54 -15.57 28.62
C VAL A 74 -11.91 -15.27 29.22
N ALA A 75 -12.86 -14.90 28.37
CA ALA A 75 -14.28 -14.79 28.73
C ALA A 75 -14.83 -16.17 29.14
N VAL A 76 -16.04 -16.20 29.68
CA VAL A 76 -16.72 -17.46 30.01
C VAL A 76 -17.96 -17.68 29.16
N ASP A 77 -18.35 -18.93 28.99
CA ASP A 77 -19.61 -19.32 28.37
C ASP A 77 -20.76 -19.25 29.40
N ALA A 78 -21.97 -19.66 28.98
CA ALA A 78 -23.15 -19.68 29.84
C ALA A 78 -23.03 -20.64 31.04
N ASP A 79 -22.14 -21.64 30.98
CA ASP A 79 -21.85 -22.57 32.07
C ASP A 79 -20.73 -22.05 33.00
N GLY A 80 -20.14 -20.89 32.71
CA GLY A 80 -18.99 -20.34 33.44
C GLY A 80 -17.65 -20.99 33.09
N LYS A 81 -17.56 -21.74 31.97
CA LYS A 81 -16.31 -22.34 31.48
C LYS A 81 -15.60 -21.39 30.51
N PRO A 82 -14.28 -21.52 30.29
CA PRO A 82 -13.55 -20.66 29.35
C PRO A 82 -14.15 -20.69 27.93
N ALA A 83 -14.53 -19.52 27.41
CA ALA A 83 -15.08 -19.33 26.07
C ALA A 83 -13.97 -19.23 25.02
N THR A 84 -13.32 -20.36 24.73
CA THR A 84 -12.45 -20.50 23.55
C THR A 84 -13.25 -21.10 22.39
N PRO A 85 -12.94 -20.80 21.12
CA PRO A 85 -11.71 -20.14 20.63
C PRO A 85 -11.70 -18.60 20.65
N ASP A 86 -12.83 -17.93 20.84
CA ASP A 86 -12.95 -16.46 20.86
C ASP A 86 -12.77 -15.88 22.27
N ALA A 87 -11.53 -15.89 22.76
CA ALA A 87 -11.22 -15.62 24.17
C ALA A 87 -11.61 -14.21 24.67
N LEU A 88 -11.61 -13.20 23.80
CA LEU A 88 -11.97 -11.81 24.11
C LEU A 88 -13.30 -11.35 23.48
N ILE A 89 -14.02 -12.24 22.79
CA ILE A 89 -15.38 -12.01 22.28
C ILE A 89 -15.51 -10.70 21.47
N SER A 90 -14.48 -10.32 20.73
CA SER A 90 -14.39 -9.00 20.10
C SER A 90 -13.48 -8.97 18.87
N GLN A 91 -13.60 -7.88 18.12
CA GLN A 91 -12.66 -7.51 17.07
C GLN A 91 -11.74 -6.38 17.54
N SER A 92 -10.51 -6.35 17.03
CA SER A 92 -9.52 -5.31 17.30
C SER A 92 -8.97 -5.33 18.74
N ALA A 93 -8.60 -6.50 19.25
CA ALA A 93 -7.84 -6.65 20.51
C ALA A 93 -6.44 -5.98 20.44
N LEU A 94 -5.94 -5.72 19.23
CA LEU A 94 -4.85 -4.79 18.98
C LEU A 94 -5.20 -3.89 17.78
N THR A 95 -4.59 -2.70 17.76
CA THR A 95 -4.72 -1.75 16.65
C THR A 95 -3.40 -1.03 16.37
N ILE A 96 -3.34 -0.34 15.23
CA ILE A 96 -2.15 0.39 14.77
C ILE A 96 -2.53 1.85 14.49
N ALA A 97 -1.73 2.79 15.00
CA ALA A 97 -1.77 4.18 14.59
C ALA A 97 -0.34 4.70 14.34
N GLY A 98 -0.08 5.11 13.09
CA GLY A 98 1.26 5.43 12.63
C GLY A 98 2.19 4.22 12.75
N ASN A 99 3.28 4.37 13.52
CA ASN A 99 4.24 3.31 13.78
C ASN A 99 4.05 2.63 15.15
N ASN A 100 2.90 2.82 15.78
CA ASN A 100 2.64 2.32 17.11
C ASN A 100 1.53 1.27 17.08
N ILE A 101 1.75 0.18 17.81
CA ILE A 101 0.76 -0.86 18.10
C ILE A 101 0.23 -0.62 19.50
N PHE A 102 -1.08 -0.71 19.67
CA PHE A 102 -1.75 -0.68 20.96
C PHE A 102 -2.39 -2.04 21.18
N ALA A 103 -2.14 -2.64 22.33
CA ALA A 103 -2.55 -4.00 22.65
C ALA A 103 -3.24 -4.05 24.02
N VAL A 104 -4.45 -4.60 24.07
CA VAL A 104 -5.18 -4.78 25.33
C VAL A 104 -4.61 -5.94 26.14
N ASN A 105 -4.67 -5.83 27.46
CA ASN A 105 -4.29 -6.89 28.39
C ASN A 105 -5.46 -7.16 29.35
N ALA A 106 -6.39 -8.00 28.90
CA ALA A 106 -7.66 -8.23 29.59
C ALA A 106 -7.52 -8.72 31.04
N GLY A 107 -6.52 -9.55 31.34
CA GLY A 107 -6.31 -10.11 32.68
C GLY A 107 -5.67 -9.15 33.68
N SER A 108 -5.02 -8.10 33.18
CA SER A 108 -4.38 -7.09 34.02
C SER A 108 -5.08 -5.73 34.00
N ASN A 109 -6.17 -5.60 33.22
CA ASN A 109 -6.87 -4.33 32.96
C ASN A 109 -5.91 -3.21 32.51
N THR A 110 -4.99 -3.51 31.59
CA THR A 110 -4.03 -2.52 31.08
C THR A 110 -4.04 -2.40 29.55
N LEU A 111 -3.56 -1.28 29.05
CA LEU A 111 -3.20 -1.06 27.65
C LEU A 111 -1.69 -0.90 27.52
N SER A 112 -1.10 -1.59 26.55
CA SER A 112 0.33 -1.46 26.20
C SER A 112 0.52 -0.78 24.86
N MET A 113 1.60 -0.01 24.74
CA MET A 113 2.03 0.63 23.50
C MET A 113 3.40 0.08 23.08
N LEU A 114 3.50 -0.36 21.83
CA LEU A 114 4.73 -0.83 21.22
C LEU A 114 5.02 -0.01 19.97
N ARG A 115 6.30 0.25 19.71
CA ARG A 115 6.77 0.91 18.50
C ARG A 115 7.32 -0.10 17.51
N VAL A 116 6.87 0.00 16.28
CA VAL A 116 7.34 -0.77 15.13
C VAL A 116 8.61 -0.12 14.57
N SER A 117 9.69 -0.90 14.42
CA SER A 117 10.89 -0.43 13.74
C SER A 117 10.63 -0.17 12.26
N ARG A 118 11.04 1.02 11.78
CA ARG A 118 10.91 1.44 10.37
C ARG A 118 11.76 0.63 9.40
N SER A 119 12.86 0.04 9.87
CA SER A 119 13.77 -0.75 9.04
C SER A 119 13.46 -2.24 9.06
N ASP A 120 12.72 -2.69 10.07
CA ASP A 120 12.39 -4.10 10.29
C ASP A 120 11.07 -4.18 11.06
N PRO A 121 9.93 -4.35 10.35
CA PRO A 121 8.61 -4.33 10.98
C PRO A 121 8.36 -5.52 11.92
N THR A 122 9.24 -6.52 11.95
CA THR A 122 9.16 -7.61 12.94
C THR A 122 9.80 -7.26 14.29
N LYS A 123 10.52 -6.14 14.37
CA LYS A 123 11.14 -5.66 15.61
C LYS A 123 10.22 -4.64 16.28
N LEU A 124 9.62 -5.07 17.38
CA LEU A 124 8.80 -4.23 18.25
C LEU A 124 9.59 -3.83 19.50
N GLN A 125 9.25 -2.65 20.04
CA GLN A 125 9.79 -2.17 21.30
C GLN A 125 8.67 -1.59 22.16
N MET A 126 8.56 -2.03 23.42
CA MET A 126 7.68 -1.39 24.39
C MET A 126 8.01 0.10 24.56
N VAL A 127 6.98 0.95 24.56
CA VAL A 127 7.10 2.39 24.81
C VAL A 127 6.42 2.69 26.13
N GLY A 128 7.21 2.99 27.15
CA GLY A 128 6.71 3.17 28.51
C GLY A 128 6.27 1.86 29.18
N LYS A 129 5.47 1.99 30.24
CA LYS A 129 4.85 0.86 30.97
C LYS A 129 3.38 0.74 30.56
N PRO A 130 2.76 -0.44 30.71
CA PRO A 130 1.31 -0.59 30.53
C PRO A 130 0.55 0.39 31.42
N VAL A 131 -0.49 1.02 30.88
CA VAL A 131 -1.35 1.97 31.59
C VAL A 131 -2.63 1.28 32.03
N GLN A 132 -3.07 1.58 33.26
CA GLN A 132 -4.30 1.05 33.83
C GLN A 132 -5.54 1.59 33.10
N VAL A 133 -6.41 0.68 32.70
CA VAL A 133 -7.72 0.97 32.11
C VAL A 133 -8.75 1.00 33.25
N PRO A 134 -9.60 2.04 33.36
CA PRO A 134 -10.62 2.11 34.41
C PRO A 134 -11.70 1.04 34.32
N GLY A 135 -11.97 0.56 33.10
CA GLY A 135 -12.86 -0.57 32.84
C GLY A 135 -12.21 -1.92 33.13
N GLU A 136 -13.04 -2.95 33.29
CA GLU A 136 -12.58 -4.32 33.55
C GLU A 136 -12.72 -5.19 32.30
N PHE A 137 -11.76 -6.08 32.08
CA PHE A 137 -11.67 -6.92 30.88
C PHE A 137 -11.65 -6.08 29.59
N PRO A 138 -10.61 -5.26 29.37
CA PRO A 138 -10.43 -4.54 28.10
C PRO A 138 -10.25 -5.54 26.97
N ASN A 139 -11.15 -5.50 25.99
CA ASN A 139 -11.21 -6.50 24.92
C ASN A 139 -10.98 -5.92 23.52
N THR A 140 -11.15 -4.61 23.33
CA THR A 140 -10.97 -3.96 22.03
C THR A 140 -10.32 -2.58 22.16
N VAL A 141 -9.58 -2.16 21.15
CA VAL A 141 -8.87 -0.88 21.11
C VAL A 141 -8.93 -0.23 19.72
N ALA A 142 -9.10 1.09 19.73
CA ALA A 142 -9.05 1.97 18.56
C ALA A 142 -8.05 3.09 18.80
N ALA A 143 -7.32 3.50 17.78
CA ALA A 143 -6.37 4.60 17.88
C ALA A 143 -6.52 5.55 16.69
N SER A 144 -6.46 6.84 17.00
CA SER A 144 -6.54 7.95 16.06
C SER A 144 -5.14 8.57 15.93
N ALA A 145 -4.51 8.35 14.79
CA ALA A 145 -3.19 8.92 14.50
C ALA A 145 -3.25 10.44 14.31
N LYS A 146 -4.37 10.94 13.74
CA LYS A 146 -4.61 12.37 13.50
C LYS A 146 -4.70 13.15 14.81
N ASN A 147 -5.36 12.57 15.82
CA ASN A 147 -5.67 13.26 17.06
C ASN A 147 -4.73 12.88 18.21
N GLY A 148 -3.91 11.83 18.05
CA GLY A 148 -3.03 11.33 19.11
C GLY A 148 -3.82 10.73 20.28
N VAL A 149 -4.98 10.13 20.00
CA VAL A 149 -5.90 9.55 21.00
C VAL A 149 -6.04 8.06 20.76
N VAL A 150 -6.04 7.27 21.83
CA VAL A 150 -6.34 5.84 21.83
C VAL A 150 -7.48 5.57 22.80
N CYS A 151 -8.46 4.75 22.40
CA CYS A 151 -9.63 4.42 23.19
C CYS A 151 -9.76 2.91 23.33
N VAL A 152 -10.10 2.47 24.53
CA VAL A 152 -10.22 1.07 24.92
C VAL A 152 -11.65 0.78 25.33
N GLY A 153 -12.26 -0.21 24.69
CA GLY A 153 -13.53 -0.79 25.11
C GLY A 153 -13.29 -1.91 26.11
N SER A 154 -14.09 -1.92 27.17
CA SER A 154 -14.06 -2.93 28.25
C SER A 154 -15.46 -3.50 28.45
N THR A 155 -15.57 -4.80 28.71
CA THR A 155 -16.88 -5.49 28.77
C THR A 155 -17.17 -6.24 30.07
N GLY A 156 -16.23 -6.28 31.03
CA GLY A 156 -16.44 -6.95 32.32
C GLY A 156 -17.45 -6.22 33.21
N ALA A 157 -17.39 -6.47 34.52
CA ALA A 157 -18.29 -5.85 35.50
C ALA A 157 -18.27 -4.31 35.48
N LYS A 158 -17.15 -3.71 35.06
CA LYS A 158 -17.04 -2.29 34.73
C LYS A 158 -16.90 -2.11 33.20
N ALA A 159 -18.03 -2.19 32.51
CA ALA A 159 -18.08 -2.04 31.06
C ALA A 159 -18.17 -0.57 30.63
N GLY A 160 -17.57 -0.25 29.49
CA GLY A 160 -17.53 1.10 28.94
C GLY A 160 -16.29 1.39 28.12
N VAL A 161 -16.14 2.67 27.77
CA VAL A 161 -15.02 3.15 26.95
C VAL A 161 -14.22 4.22 27.69
N SER A 162 -12.91 4.07 27.71
CA SER A 162 -11.99 5.08 28.24
C SER A 162 -10.89 5.34 27.23
N CYS A 163 -10.41 6.58 27.17
CA CYS A 163 -9.43 7.03 26.20
C CYS A 163 -8.21 7.62 26.88
N SER A 164 -7.08 7.63 26.18
CA SER A 164 -5.85 8.28 26.59
C SER A 164 -5.20 8.97 25.40
N SER A 165 -4.39 9.97 25.68
CA SER A 165 -3.46 10.49 24.68
C SER A 165 -2.26 9.55 24.52
N PHE A 166 -1.63 9.59 23.35
CA PHE A 166 -0.36 8.90 23.13
C PHE A 166 0.63 9.76 22.36
N SER A 167 1.91 9.53 22.62
CA SER A 167 3.03 10.26 22.03
C SER A 167 4.26 9.36 21.91
N ARG A 168 5.40 9.87 21.43
CA ARG A 168 6.67 9.12 21.48
C ARG A 168 7.09 8.68 22.87
N GLN A 169 6.65 9.40 23.91
CA GLN A 169 6.98 9.09 25.30
C GLN A 169 6.11 7.94 25.86
N GLY A 170 5.06 7.55 25.15
CA GLY A 170 4.14 6.49 25.53
C GLY A 170 2.71 6.98 25.68
N LEU A 171 1.93 6.16 26.40
CA LEU A 171 0.56 6.43 26.78
C LEU A 171 0.50 7.43 27.94
N GLY A 172 -0.46 8.36 27.88
CA GLY A 172 -0.86 9.17 29.02
C GLY A 172 -1.67 8.33 30.03
N ALA A 173 -2.20 9.01 31.06
CA ALA A 173 -3.23 8.39 31.90
C ALA A 173 -4.52 8.19 31.09
N MET A 174 -5.28 7.15 31.40
CA MET A 174 -6.64 6.98 30.87
C MET A 174 -7.57 8.02 31.51
N ASP A 175 -8.51 8.54 30.73
CA ASP A 175 -9.56 9.43 31.20
C ASP A 175 -10.68 8.66 31.92
N GLU A 176 -11.74 9.35 32.33
CA GLU A 176 -12.88 8.72 32.97
C GLU A 176 -13.58 7.69 32.06
N LEU A 177 -14.07 6.61 32.66
CA LEU A 177 -14.88 5.61 31.96
C LEU A 177 -16.20 6.25 31.49
N ARG A 178 -16.54 6.08 30.21
CA ARG A 178 -17.87 6.29 29.66
C ARG A 178 -18.64 4.99 29.85
N PRO A 179 -19.50 4.88 30.88
CA PRO A 179 -20.06 3.59 31.26
C PRO A 179 -21.10 3.09 30.27
N ILE A 180 -21.08 1.78 30.05
CA ILE A 180 -22.13 1.05 29.35
C ILE A 180 -22.62 -0.03 30.31
N ASP A 181 -23.86 0.12 30.78
CA ASP A 181 -24.43 -0.83 31.74
C ASP A 181 -24.86 -2.11 31.02
N LEU A 182 -24.05 -3.17 31.17
CA LEU A 182 -24.29 -4.49 30.60
C LEU A 182 -24.69 -5.52 31.65
N GLY A 183 -24.60 -5.21 32.94
CA GLY A 183 -24.81 -6.18 34.03
C GLY A 183 -23.88 -7.40 33.99
N GLN A 184 -22.68 -7.25 33.42
CA GLN A 184 -21.70 -8.33 33.25
C GLN A 184 -20.91 -8.65 34.52
N THR A 185 -20.20 -9.79 34.49
CA THR A 185 -19.20 -10.17 35.51
C THR A 185 -17.78 -10.00 34.96
N THR A 186 -16.76 -10.22 35.78
CA THR A 186 -15.35 -10.27 35.33
C THR A 186 -14.74 -11.61 35.78
N PRO A 187 -14.38 -12.52 34.85
CA PRO A 187 -14.51 -12.42 33.39
C PRO A 187 -15.98 -12.34 32.91
N PRO A 188 -16.24 -11.69 31.77
CA PRO A 188 -17.59 -11.55 31.21
C PRO A 188 -18.11 -12.88 30.64
N ALA A 189 -19.43 -13.06 30.64
CA ALA A 189 -20.10 -14.16 29.96
C ALA A 189 -20.52 -13.72 28.55
N GLY A 190 -20.14 -14.47 27.52
CA GLY A 190 -20.33 -14.08 26.12
C GLY A 190 -20.62 -15.26 25.16
N PRO A 191 -20.77 -14.98 23.86
CA PRO A 191 -20.44 -13.72 23.18
C PRO A 191 -21.56 -12.67 23.17
N THR A 192 -22.79 -12.97 23.57
CA THR A 192 -23.90 -11.97 23.63
C THR A 192 -23.71 -10.96 24.76
N ASN A 193 -24.48 -9.88 24.76
CA ASN A 193 -24.51 -8.87 25.83
C ASN A 193 -23.13 -8.30 26.24
N THR A 194 -22.26 -8.04 25.25
CA THR A 194 -20.89 -7.56 25.46
C THR A 194 -20.47 -6.53 24.42
N LEU A 195 -19.49 -5.69 24.76
CA LEU A 195 -18.90 -4.73 23.84
C LEU A 195 -18.04 -5.49 22.81
N SER A 196 -18.32 -5.33 21.52
CA SER A 196 -17.67 -6.10 20.45
C SER A 196 -16.52 -5.38 19.76
N GLN A 197 -16.60 -4.06 19.56
CA GLN A 197 -15.54 -3.29 18.94
C GLN A 197 -15.64 -1.79 19.22
N VAL A 198 -14.49 -1.14 19.41
CA VAL A 198 -14.35 0.31 19.22
C VAL A 198 -13.58 0.60 17.93
N LEU A 199 -13.97 1.66 17.21
CA LEU A 199 -13.28 2.10 15.98
C LEU A 199 -13.54 3.59 15.71
N PHE A 200 -12.59 4.28 15.11
CA PHE A 200 -12.80 5.66 14.65
C PHE A 200 -13.43 5.69 13.27
N SER A 201 -14.18 6.76 12.96
CA SER A 201 -14.57 7.12 11.60
C SER A 201 -13.34 7.33 10.70
N GLU A 202 -13.49 7.27 9.38
CA GLU A 202 -12.36 7.40 8.44
C GLU A 202 -11.61 8.73 8.58
N ASP A 203 -12.32 9.81 8.88
CA ASP A 203 -11.75 11.14 9.13
C ASP A 203 -11.30 11.35 10.59
N GLU A 204 -11.45 10.32 11.43
CA GLU A 204 -11.16 10.30 12.85
C GLU A 204 -11.87 11.40 13.65
N SER A 205 -13.06 11.85 13.20
CA SER A 205 -13.89 12.85 13.91
C SER A 205 -14.89 12.24 14.89
N MET A 206 -15.17 10.94 14.79
CA MET A 206 -16.11 10.22 15.66
C MET A 206 -15.50 8.90 16.12
N LEU A 207 -15.86 8.48 17.33
CA LEU A 207 -15.61 7.15 17.87
C LEU A 207 -16.92 6.35 17.84
N PHE A 208 -16.88 5.19 17.20
CA PHE A 208 -17.96 4.22 17.17
C PHE A 208 -17.67 3.09 18.16
N THR A 209 -18.70 2.68 18.88
CA THR A 209 -18.67 1.56 19.82
C THR A 209 -19.82 0.63 19.51
N MET A 210 -19.50 -0.61 19.16
CA MET A 210 -20.48 -1.66 18.87
C MET A 210 -20.73 -2.48 20.13
N VAL A 211 -22.01 -2.73 20.43
CA VAL A 211 -22.47 -3.52 21.58
C VAL A 211 -23.42 -4.60 21.09
N LYS A 212 -23.12 -5.84 21.43
CA LYS A 212 -23.94 -7.00 21.09
C LYS A 212 -25.15 -7.09 22.01
N GLY A 213 -26.30 -7.38 21.44
CA GLY A 213 -27.48 -7.76 22.21
C GLY A 213 -27.42 -9.20 22.69
N ASP A 214 -28.54 -9.63 23.26
CA ASP A 214 -28.87 -11.01 23.56
C ASP A 214 -30.35 -11.26 23.19
N PRO A 215 -30.61 -11.72 21.96
CA PRO A 215 -31.97 -11.97 21.49
C PRO A 215 -32.73 -13.00 22.34
N ALA A 216 -32.04 -13.91 23.02
CA ALA A 216 -32.68 -14.95 23.83
C ALA A 216 -33.39 -14.37 25.08
N VAL A 217 -32.96 -13.19 25.53
CA VAL A 217 -33.58 -12.45 26.64
C VAL A 217 -34.19 -11.11 26.20
N ASN A 218 -34.50 -10.98 24.90
CA ASN A 218 -35.10 -9.78 24.30
C ASN A 218 -34.28 -8.50 24.52
N ASN A 219 -32.95 -8.62 24.48
CA ASN A 219 -32.02 -7.51 24.51
C ASN A 219 -31.43 -7.28 23.12
N THR A 220 -31.62 -6.10 22.54
CA THR A 220 -31.10 -5.77 21.21
C THR A 220 -29.81 -4.98 21.35
N GLY A 221 -28.80 -5.33 20.55
CA GLY A 221 -27.54 -4.60 20.48
C GLY A 221 -27.74 -3.18 19.94
N PHE A 222 -26.70 -2.36 20.10
CA PHE A 222 -26.73 -0.98 19.65
C PHE A 222 -25.33 -0.52 19.23
N ILE A 223 -25.31 0.59 18.51
CA ILE A 223 -24.10 1.36 18.23
C ILE A 223 -24.14 2.64 19.05
N SER A 224 -23.03 2.97 19.70
CA SER A 224 -22.78 4.22 20.39
C SER A 224 -21.79 5.05 19.60
N VAL A 225 -22.11 6.33 19.37
CA VAL A 225 -21.30 7.26 18.58
C VAL A 225 -20.99 8.49 19.41
N ALA A 226 -19.71 8.78 19.61
CA ALA A 226 -19.24 9.95 20.34
C ALA A 226 -18.31 10.81 19.46
N ASN A 227 -18.48 12.12 19.51
CA ASN A 227 -17.62 13.05 18.76
C ASN A 227 -16.21 13.13 19.36
N VAL A 228 -15.23 13.38 18.50
CA VAL A 228 -13.89 13.84 18.89
C VAL A 228 -13.89 15.36 18.89
N GLU A 229 -13.75 15.94 20.08
CA GLU A 229 -13.81 17.37 20.32
C GLU A 229 -12.40 17.94 20.52
N MET A 230 -12.18 19.17 20.08
CA MET A 230 -10.93 19.89 20.29
C MET A 230 -11.08 20.89 21.43
N ASN A 231 -10.38 20.65 22.54
CA ASN A 231 -10.36 21.51 23.71
C ASN A 231 -8.96 22.13 23.89
N ASN A 232 -8.83 23.45 23.71
CA ASN A 232 -7.55 24.17 23.78
C ASN A 232 -6.44 23.55 22.90
N GLY A 233 -6.80 23.03 21.72
CA GLY A 233 -5.86 22.39 20.81
C GLY A 233 -5.51 20.94 21.14
N VAL A 234 -6.12 20.36 22.18
CA VAL A 234 -6.00 18.94 22.54
C VAL A 234 -7.28 18.22 22.16
N ALA A 235 -7.16 17.12 21.41
CA ALA A 235 -8.30 16.30 21.04
C ALA A 235 -8.72 15.39 22.21
N ALA A 236 -10.03 15.23 22.41
CA ALA A 236 -10.60 14.31 23.39
C ALA A 236 -11.93 13.75 22.84
N VAL A 237 -12.25 12.50 23.19
CA VAL A 237 -13.57 11.95 22.85
C VAL A 237 -14.60 12.48 23.84
N SER A 238 -15.75 12.91 23.33
CA SER A 238 -16.86 13.43 24.13
C SER A 238 -17.29 12.43 25.21
N LYS A 239 -17.78 12.93 26.34
CA LYS A 239 -18.40 12.10 27.39
C LYS A 239 -19.84 11.73 27.05
N GLN A 240 -20.44 12.40 26.07
CA GLN A 240 -21.80 12.13 25.59
C GLN A 240 -21.74 11.33 24.29
N ASP A 241 -22.63 10.37 24.16
CA ASP A 241 -22.78 9.53 22.98
C ASP A 241 -24.24 9.49 22.51
N ALA A 242 -24.44 9.39 21.20
CA ALA A 242 -25.72 9.01 20.62
C ALA A 242 -25.76 7.48 20.52
N ARG A 243 -26.81 6.86 21.06
CA ARG A 243 -27.03 5.42 20.98
C ARG A 243 -28.17 5.13 20.03
N SER A 244 -27.89 4.34 19.00
CA SER A 244 -28.87 3.95 17.99
C SER A 244 -29.02 2.44 17.97
N LEU A 245 -30.25 1.98 17.70
CA LEU A 245 -30.57 0.57 17.45
C LEU A 245 -30.94 0.43 15.97
N PRO A 246 -29.95 0.22 15.06
CA PRO A 246 -30.23 0.16 13.63
C PRO A 246 -31.22 -0.95 13.30
N ASP A 247 -32.26 -0.63 12.53
CA ASP A 247 -33.38 -1.52 12.27
C ASP A 247 -32.93 -2.90 11.74
N GLY A 248 -33.39 -3.93 12.44
CA GLY A 248 -33.14 -5.34 12.10
C GLY A 248 -31.70 -5.80 12.27
N THR A 249 -30.93 -5.11 13.13
CA THR A 249 -29.69 -5.61 13.74
C THR A 249 -29.97 -6.09 15.17
N ALA A 250 -29.11 -6.97 15.70
CA ALA A 250 -29.27 -7.54 17.04
C ALA A 250 -27.93 -7.86 17.72
N VAL A 251 -26.98 -8.46 17.00
CA VAL A 251 -25.73 -8.99 17.58
C VAL A 251 -24.52 -8.44 16.78
N LEU A 252 -24.41 -7.12 16.73
CA LEU A 252 -23.35 -6.40 16.03
C LEU A 252 -21.96 -6.77 16.58
N PHE A 253 -21.10 -7.36 15.74
CA PHE A 253 -19.77 -7.82 16.15
C PHE A 253 -18.66 -6.97 15.48
N GLY A 254 -18.07 -7.50 14.41
CA GLY A 254 -16.89 -6.97 13.77
C GLY A 254 -17.29 -5.92 12.77
N SER A 255 -16.56 -4.82 12.77
CA SER A 255 -16.91 -3.61 12.04
C SER A 255 -15.68 -2.97 11.40
N GLN A 256 -15.87 -2.44 10.21
CA GLN A 256 -14.87 -1.65 9.51
C GLN A 256 -15.55 -0.51 8.73
N VAL A 257 -14.98 0.68 8.81
CA VAL A 257 -15.44 1.84 8.01
C VAL A 257 -15.23 1.53 6.53
N ILE A 258 -16.26 1.79 5.71
CA ILE A 258 -16.19 1.63 4.26
C ILE A 258 -15.36 2.80 3.70
N PRO A 259 -14.20 2.54 3.06
CA PRO A 259 -13.31 3.60 2.60
C PRO A 259 -13.98 4.62 1.67
N GLY A 260 -13.71 5.90 1.88
CA GLY A 260 -14.28 7.02 1.14
C GLY A 260 -15.71 7.40 1.55
N THR A 261 -16.23 6.90 2.67
CA THR A 261 -17.64 7.10 3.08
C THR A 261 -17.80 7.33 4.60
N SER A 262 -19.00 7.73 5.02
CA SER A 262 -19.42 7.75 6.44
C SER A 262 -20.03 6.42 6.92
N LYS A 263 -20.03 5.38 6.07
CA LYS A 263 -20.72 4.12 6.34
C LYS A 263 -19.78 3.11 7.01
N VAL A 264 -20.37 2.20 7.78
CA VAL A 264 -19.67 1.12 8.46
C VAL A 264 -20.23 -0.20 7.97
N PHE A 265 -19.36 -1.08 7.49
CA PHE A 265 -19.72 -2.48 7.28
C PHE A 265 -19.58 -3.19 8.63
N ALA A 266 -20.67 -3.75 9.13
CA ALA A 266 -20.72 -4.44 10.42
C ALA A 266 -21.29 -5.84 10.24
N THR A 267 -20.65 -6.85 10.81
CA THR A 267 -21.23 -8.19 10.91
C THR A 267 -22.27 -8.23 12.02
N ASP A 268 -23.26 -9.10 11.84
CA ASP A 268 -24.25 -9.41 12.85
C ASP A 268 -24.37 -10.93 12.96
N ALA A 269 -24.01 -11.47 14.13
CA ALA A 269 -23.98 -12.92 14.34
C ALA A 269 -25.37 -13.58 14.24
N SER A 270 -26.45 -12.80 14.21
CA SER A 270 -27.82 -13.34 14.05
C SER A 270 -28.28 -13.55 12.61
N PHE A 271 -27.64 -12.93 11.61
CA PHE A 271 -28.03 -13.14 10.21
C PHE A 271 -26.90 -13.03 9.16
N GLY A 272 -25.80 -12.32 9.42
CA GLY A 272 -24.72 -12.11 8.44
C GLY A 272 -24.02 -10.77 8.61
N ALA A 273 -24.40 -9.77 7.79
CA ALA A 273 -23.82 -8.43 7.88
C ALA A 273 -24.80 -7.31 7.47
N ALA A 274 -24.58 -6.12 8.01
CA ALA A 274 -25.27 -4.89 7.67
C ALA A 274 -24.30 -3.79 7.26
N ILE A 275 -24.80 -2.85 6.47
CA ILE A 275 -24.14 -1.56 6.25
C ILE A 275 -24.89 -0.53 7.07
N LEU A 276 -24.17 0.12 7.98
CA LEU A 276 -24.70 1.18 8.84
C LEU A 276 -24.31 2.53 8.26
N ASP A 277 -25.27 3.44 8.16
CA ASP A 277 -25.02 4.84 7.80
C ASP A 277 -25.07 5.70 9.06
N VAL A 278 -24.01 6.45 9.32
CA VAL A 278 -23.88 7.31 10.51
C VAL A 278 -23.99 8.76 10.06
N ASN A 279 -24.98 9.48 10.61
CA ASN A 279 -25.15 10.89 10.34
C ASN A 279 -24.09 11.69 11.11
N PRO A 280 -23.19 12.42 10.43
CA PRO A 280 -22.08 13.11 11.09
C PRO A 280 -22.53 14.30 11.97
N ASN A 281 -23.76 14.78 11.80
CA ASN A 281 -24.29 15.91 12.58
C ASN A 281 -25.05 15.43 13.83
N SER A 282 -25.93 14.43 13.69
CA SER A 282 -26.73 13.92 14.81
C SER A 282 -26.06 12.76 15.57
N CYS A 283 -25.00 12.17 15.01
CA CYS A 283 -24.38 10.93 15.49
C CYS A 283 -25.30 9.71 15.48
N GLU A 284 -26.49 9.82 14.88
CA GLU A 284 -27.43 8.70 14.76
C GLU A 284 -27.01 7.74 13.65
N ALA A 285 -27.12 6.44 13.94
CA ALA A 285 -26.84 5.39 12.97
C ALA A 285 -28.12 4.68 12.52
N THR A 286 -28.20 4.38 11.23
CA THR A 286 -29.33 3.68 10.60
C THR A 286 -28.84 2.54 9.72
N THR A 287 -29.70 1.55 9.46
CA THR A 287 -29.38 0.45 8.56
C THR A 287 -29.59 0.86 7.11
N ALA A 288 -28.51 0.90 6.32
CA ALA A 288 -28.58 1.17 4.88
C ALA A 288 -28.81 -0.10 4.06
N ALA A 289 -28.22 -1.22 4.45
CA ALA A 289 -28.39 -2.51 3.78
C ALA A 289 -28.15 -3.68 4.73
N LYS A 290 -28.61 -4.86 4.35
CA LYS A 290 -28.41 -6.12 5.07
C LYS A 290 -28.24 -7.26 4.08
N GLY A 291 -27.33 -8.17 4.39
CA GLY A 291 -27.16 -9.42 3.67
C GLY A 291 -27.03 -10.58 4.62
N ALA A 292 -27.78 -11.64 4.33
CA ALA A 292 -27.73 -12.87 5.11
C ALA A 292 -26.60 -13.77 4.61
N VAL A 293 -25.92 -14.45 5.53
CA VAL A 293 -24.92 -15.48 5.21
C VAL A 293 -25.55 -16.84 5.49
N GLU A 294 -25.87 -17.58 4.44
CA GLU A 294 -26.55 -18.88 4.55
C GLU A 294 -25.68 -19.89 5.30
N GLY A 295 -26.29 -20.60 6.26
CA GLY A 295 -25.62 -21.65 7.02
C GLY A 295 -24.58 -21.15 8.03
N GLN A 296 -24.54 -19.85 8.34
CA GLN A 296 -23.68 -19.34 9.40
C GLN A 296 -23.98 -20.02 10.75
N THR A 297 -22.97 -20.07 11.60
CA THR A 297 -23.09 -20.39 13.03
C THR A 297 -22.98 -19.11 13.84
N ALA A 298 -21.98 -18.27 13.56
CA ALA A 298 -21.82 -16.92 14.08
C ALA A 298 -20.83 -16.13 13.20
N THR A 299 -21.34 -15.39 12.20
CA THR A 299 -20.49 -14.50 11.39
C THR A 299 -20.06 -13.29 12.23
N CYS A 300 -18.76 -13.16 12.48
CA CYS A 300 -18.24 -12.28 13.52
C CYS A 300 -17.18 -11.30 13.02
N TRP A 301 -16.08 -11.73 12.40
CA TRP A 301 -15.00 -10.81 12.03
C TRP A 301 -15.10 -10.33 10.60
N VAL A 302 -14.57 -9.13 10.33
CA VAL A 302 -14.53 -8.51 9.00
C VAL A 302 -13.18 -7.88 8.68
N ALA A 303 -12.77 -8.01 7.42
CA ALA A 303 -11.75 -7.15 6.81
C ALA A 303 -12.18 -6.71 5.40
N ILE A 304 -11.91 -5.45 5.06
CA ILE A 304 -12.15 -4.89 3.72
C ILE A 304 -10.87 -4.99 2.89
N SER A 305 -10.98 -5.59 1.70
CA SER A 305 -9.87 -5.69 0.76
C SER A 305 -9.83 -4.50 -0.20
N PRO A 306 -8.71 -3.77 -0.30
CA PRO A 306 -8.58 -2.66 -1.23
C PRO A 306 -8.53 -3.09 -2.70
N VAL A 307 -8.18 -4.36 -2.98
CA VAL A 307 -8.05 -4.89 -4.34
C VAL A 307 -9.40 -5.31 -4.90
N THR A 308 -10.20 -6.01 -4.11
CA THR A 308 -11.51 -6.50 -4.54
C THR A 308 -12.62 -5.49 -4.28
N LYS A 309 -12.38 -4.50 -3.39
CA LYS A 309 -13.38 -3.53 -2.92
C LYS A 309 -14.62 -4.19 -2.32
N SER A 310 -14.38 -5.29 -1.62
CA SER A 310 -15.40 -6.10 -0.94
C SER A 310 -14.99 -6.33 0.52
N ALA A 311 -15.98 -6.66 1.36
CA ALA A 311 -15.75 -7.13 2.71
C ALA A 311 -15.54 -8.65 2.68
N PHE A 312 -14.60 -9.14 3.47
CA PHE A 312 -14.48 -10.56 3.79
C PHE A 312 -14.87 -10.77 5.23
N VAL A 313 -15.69 -11.79 5.48
CA VAL A 313 -16.18 -12.13 6.81
C VAL A 313 -15.89 -13.59 7.16
N THR A 314 -15.74 -13.86 8.46
CA THR A 314 -15.45 -15.19 9.00
C THR A 314 -16.37 -15.54 10.15
N ASP A 315 -16.42 -16.85 10.42
CA ASP A 315 -17.28 -17.47 11.39
C ASP A 315 -16.46 -18.43 12.26
N VAL A 316 -16.62 -18.30 13.58
CA VAL A 316 -15.86 -19.08 14.56
C VAL A 316 -16.15 -20.58 14.47
N GLY A 317 -17.36 -20.95 14.04
CA GLY A 317 -17.83 -22.33 13.93
C GLY A 317 -17.78 -22.91 12.53
N ARG A 318 -17.35 -22.13 11.53
CA ARG A 318 -17.27 -22.57 10.12
C ARG A 318 -15.94 -22.19 9.51
N ASN A 319 -15.21 -23.19 9.02
CA ASN A 319 -13.93 -22.98 8.35
C ASN A 319 -14.10 -22.59 6.88
N ARG A 320 -14.61 -21.38 6.66
CA ARG A 320 -14.76 -20.76 5.33
C ARG A 320 -14.57 -19.24 5.44
N VAL A 321 -14.23 -18.62 4.33
CA VAL A 321 -14.23 -17.16 4.17
C VAL A 321 -15.35 -16.77 3.21
N VAL A 322 -16.16 -15.79 3.59
CA VAL A 322 -17.27 -15.29 2.77
C VAL A 322 -16.94 -13.87 2.31
N GLU A 323 -17.01 -13.62 1.01
CA GLU A 323 -16.86 -12.29 0.42
C GLU A 323 -18.24 -11.66 0.24
N MET A 324 -18.39 -10.40 0.63
CA MET A 324 -19.64 -9.65 0.61
C MET A 324 -19.45 -8.27 -0.01
N SER A 325 -20.48 -7.80 -0.70
CA SER A 325 -20.54 -6.49 -1.35
C SER A 325 -20.54 -5.35 -0.32
N LEU A 326 -19.79 -4.28 -0.60
CA LEU A 326 -19.82 -3.05 0.21
C LEU A 326 -20.98 -2.13 -0.14
N ASP A 327 -21.75 -2.43 -1.19
CA ASP A 327 -22.87 -1.60 -1.64
C ASP A 327 -24.19 -2.03 -0.98
N ASP A 328 -24.42 -3.34 -0.86
CA ASP A 328 -25.70 -3.90 -0.41
C ASP A 328 -25.55 -5.08 0.59
N ALA A 329 -24.33 -5.39 1.02
CA ALA A 329 -24.01 -6.53 1.88
C ALA A 329 -24.37 -7.91 1.30
N SER A 330 -24.69 -8.03 0.00
CA SER A 330 -24.95 -9.34 -0.61
C SER A 330 -23.69 -10.22 -0.63
N VAL A 331 -23.88 -11.55 -0.52
CA VAL A 331 -22.77 -12.52 -0.65
C VAL A 331 -22.33 -12.57 -2.11
N VAL A 332 -21.03 -12.37 -2.34
CA VAL A 332 -20.40 -12.39 -3.66
C VAL A 332 -19.78 -13.76 -3.93
N SER A 333 -19.03 -14.30 -2.96
CA SER A 333 -18.39 -15.60 -3.09
C SER A 333 -18.16 -16.23 -1.72
N GLU A 334 -17.98 -17.56 -1.71
CA GLU A 334 -17.58 -18.31 -0.53
C GLU A 334 -16.41 -19.22 -0.88
N LEU A 335 -15.40 -19.25 -0.02
CA LEU A 335 -14.27 -20.15 -0.12
C LEU A 335 -14.27 -21.10 1.07
N ASP A 336 -14.54 -22.37 0.80
CA ASP A 336 -14.38 -23.44 1.79
C ASP A 336 -12.90 -23.69 2.07
N LEU A 337 -12.55 -23.76 3.36
CA LEU A 337 -11.19 -23.95 3.84
C LEU A 337 -11.03 -25.21 4.69
N THR A 338 -12.08 -26.05 4.78
CA THR A 338 -12.07 -27.30 5.57
C THR A 338 -10.89 -28.22 5.28
N CYS A 339 -10.29 -28.12 4.08
CA CYS A 339 -9.10 -28.89 3.69
C CYS A 339 -7.86 -28.64 4.55
N ASN A 340 -7.75 -27.50 5.26
CA ASN A 340 -6.63 -27.23 6.17
C ASN A 340 -6.83 -27.80 7.59
N GLY A 341 -8.03 -28.32 7.91
CA GLY A 341 -8.34 -28.92 9.21
C GLY A 341 -8.59 -27.94 10.37
N ASP A 342 -8.65 -26.63 10.11
CA ASP A 342 -8.97 -25.64 11.14
C ASP A 342 -10.43 -25.78 11.60
N PRO A 343 -10.73 -25.56 12.89
CA PRO A 343 -12.10 -25.66 13.44
C PRO A 343 -13.02 -24.52 13.00
N GLY A 344 -12.44 -23.40 12.57
CA GLY A 344 -13.11 -22.14 12.25
C GLY A 344 -12.11 -21.00 12.27
N LEU A 345 -12.56 -19.81 11.89
CA LEU A 345 -11.69 -18.65 11.67
C LEU A 345 -12.14 -17.49 12.55
N ILE A 346 -11.17 -16.84 13.17
CA ILE A 346 -11.34 -15.59 13.91
C ILE A 346 -10.38 -14.55 13.35
N ASP A 347 -10.77 -13.28 13.36
CA ASP A 347 -10.00 -12.16 12.85
C ASP A 347 -9.53 -12.26 11.39
N LEU A 348 -9.53 -11.10 10.74
CA LEU A 348 -9.12 -10.97 9.35
C LEU A 348 -8.26 -9.72 9.19
N ALA A 349 -7.34 -9.78 8.24
CA ALA A 349 -6.67 -8.59 7.76
C ALA A 349 -6.40 -8.70 6.27
N ALA A 350 -6.63 -7.61 5.54
CA ALA A 350 -6.32 -7.53 4.12
C ALA A 350 -5.09 -6.67 3.89
N SER A 351 -4.21 -7.08 2.97
CA SER A 351 -3.06 -6.28 2.59
C SER A 351 -2.58 -6.58 1.18
N GLY A 352 -2.51 -5.54 0.35
CA GLY A 352 -2.20 -5.71 -1.06
C GLY A 352 -3.17 -6.70 -1.70
N ASN A 353 -2.61 -7.71 -2.34
CA ASN A 353 -3.32 -8.79 -3.03
C ASN A 353 -3.74 -9.96 -2.13
N PHE A 354 -3.57 -9.85 -0.81
CA PHE A 354 -3.72 -10.97 0.10
C PHE A 354 -4.69 -10.68 1.23
N LEU A 355 -5.39 -11.73 1.67
CA LEU A 355 -6.14 -11.78 2.91
C LEU A 355 -5.46 -12.78 3.85
N TYR A 356 -5.39 -12.43 5.12
CA TYR A 356 -4.90 -13.28 6.20
C TYR A 356 -6.09 -13.59 7.11
N ALA A 357 -6.31 -14.87 7.40
CA ALA A 357 -7.36 -15.34 8.29
C ALA A 357 -6.75 -16.17 9.41
N LEU A 358 -6.99 -15.77 10.65
CA LEU A 358 -6.45 -16.47 11.82
C LEU A 358 -7.40 -17.60 12.21
N SER A 359 -6.86 -18.78 12.51
CA SER A 359 -7.52 -19.78 13.31
C SER A 359 -6.75 -19.89 14.62
N PRO A 360 -7.39 -19.72 15.79
CA PRO A 360 -6.69 -19.91 17.05
C PRO A 360 -6.52 -21.40 17.36
N GLY A 361 -7.19 -22.30 16.64
CA GLY A 361 -7.22 -23.71 16.99
C GLY A 361 -8.09 -23.99 18.21
N ASN A 362 -7.96 -25.17 18.80
CA ASN A 362 -8.87 -25.66 19.86
C ASN A 362 -8.16 -26.50 20.94
N GLY A 363 -6.84 -26.36 21.06
CA GLY A 363 -5.99 -27.15 21.96
C GLY A 363 -5.58 -28.52 21.41
N THR A 364 -6.26 -29.03 20.37
CA THR A 364 -5.80 -30.21 19.60
C THR A 364 -5.27 -29.81 18.22
N THR A 365 -5.97 -28.90 17.54
CA THR A 365 -5.47 -28.18 16.36
C THR A 365 -4.69 -26.96 16.83
N GLN A 366 -3.52 -26.74 16.25
CA GLN A 366 -2.68 -25.58 16.56
C GLN A 366 -3.30 -24.29 16.01
N ALA A 367 -2.94 -23.16 16.60
CA ALA A 367 -3.23 -21.87 16.00
C ALA A 367 -2.49 -21.74 14.67
N ALA A 368 -3.14 -21.16 13.65
CA ALA A 368 -2.60 -21.02 12.30
C ALA A 368 -3.13 -19.75 11.63
N VAL A 369 -2.41 -19.24 10.63
CA VAL A 369 -2.90 -18.19 9.73
C VAL A 369 -2.98 -18.75 8.32
N THR A 370 -4.18 -18.70 7.76
CA THR A 370 -4.42 -19.02 6.35
C THR A 370 -4.20 -17.77 5.50
N VAL A 371 -3.34 -17.88 4.48
CA VAL A 371 -3.09 -16.81 3.50
C VAL A 371 -3.89 -17.10 2.24
N LEU A 372 -4.70 -16.14 1.83
CA LEU A 372 -5.49 -16.19 0.61
C LEU A 372 -4.99 -15.16 -0.40
N ASP A 373 -4.81 -15.57 -1.65
CA ASP A 373 -4.57 -14.69 -2.79
C ASP A 373 -5.92 -14.23 -3.36
N VAL A 374 -6.13 -12.91 -3.41
CA VAL A 374 -7.32 -12.24 -3.95
C VAL A 374 -6.98 -11.35 -5.16
N SER A 375 -5.78 -11.53 -5.75
CA SER A 375 -5.30 -10.74 -6.89
C SER A 375 -6.13 -10.88 -8.16
N GLY A 376 -6.92 -11.95 -8.28
CA GLY A 376 -7.83 -12.16 -9.42
C GLY A 376 -9.07 -11.26 -9.40
N GLY A 377 -9.22 -10.41 -8.39
CA GLY A 377 -10.40 -9.55 -8.21
C GLY A 377 -11.49 -10.19 -7.37
N SER A 378 -12.67 -9.59 -7.37
CA SER A 378 -13.81 -10.10 -6.59
C SER A 378 -14.20 -11.51 -7.05
N GLY A 379 -14.47 -12.40 -6.10
CA GLY A 379 -14.80 -13.81 -6.33
C GLY A 379 -13.61 -14.73 -6.62
N SER A 380 -12.37 -14.23 -6.53
CA SER A 380 -11.17 -14.99 -6.95
C SER A 380 -10.35 -15.59 -5.80
N ALA A 381 -10.81 -15.45 -4.56
CA ALA A 381 -10.06 -15.85 -3.37
C ALA A 381 -9.64 -17.33 -3.45
N LYS A 382 -8.37 -17.61 -3.19
CA LYS A 382 -7.83 -18.97 -3.12
C LYS A 382 -6.76 -19.06 -2.03
N MET A 383 -6.71 -20.20 -1.34
CA MET A 383 -5.65 -20.46 -0.37
C MET A 383 -4.30 -20.63 -1.07
N VAL A 384 -3.28 -19.94 -0.58
CA VAL A 384 -1.89 -20.06 -1.05
C VAL A 384 -0.94 -20.53 0.05
N GLN A 385 -1.34 -20.43 1.32
CA GLN A 385 -0.57 -20.97 2.44
C GLN A 385 -1.49 -21.23 3.65
N HIS A 386 -1.15 -22.25 4.44
CA HIS A 386 -1.62 -22.43 5.81
C HIS A 386 -0.38 -22.45 6.71
N PHE A 387 -0.28 -21.49 7.61
CA PHE A 387 0.93 -21.22 8.40
C PHE A 387 0.68 -21.41 9.89
N GLU A 388 1.17 -22.51 10.46
CA GLU A 388 1.04 -22.81 11.89
C GLU A 388 1.85 -21.83 12.76
N LEU A 389 1.27 -21.43 13.89
CA LEU A 389 1.85 -20.53 14.90
C LEU A 389 2.57 -21.30 16.02
N ALA A 390 2.97 -22.54 15.75
CA ALA A 390 3.63 -23.44 16.68
C ALA A 390 4.77 -22.76 17.46
N GLY A 391 4.68 -22.77 18.79
CA GLY A 391 5.69 -22.18 19.67
C GLY A 391 5.81 -20.64 19.59
N MET A 392 4.85 -19.97 18.96
CA MET A 392 4.75 -18.51 18.90
C MET A 392 3.44 -17.99 19.50
N ALA A 393 2.34 -18.73 19.34
CA ALA A 393 1.06 -18.43 19.98
C ALA A 393 0.26 -19.73 20.22
N THR A 394 -0.72 -19.66 21.11
CA THR A 394 -1.59 -20.77 21.51
C THR A 394 -3.05 -20.51 21.12
N ASN A 395 -3.98 -21.30 21.63
CA ASN A 395 -5.40 -21.24 21.29
C ASN A 395 -6.19 -20.06 21.88
N THR A 396 -5.47 -19.07 22.42
CA THR A 396 -6.00 -17.77 22.83
C THR A 396 -5.61 -16.65 21.85
N ALA A 397 -4.78 -16.95 20.84
CA ALA A 397 -4.30 -15.96 19.89
C ALA A 397 -5.46 -15.25 19.18
N MET A 398 -5.43 -13.92 19.10
CA MET A 398 -6.50 -13.14 18.51
C MET A 398 -6.07 -11.70 18.19
N GLY A 399 -6.95 -10.95 17.54
CA GLY A 399 -6.71 -9.60 17.05
C GLY A 399 -5.64 -9.59 15.98
N MET A 400 -6.00 -9.27 14.73
CA MET A 400 -5.02 -9.22 13.64
C MET A 400 -5.00 -7.86 12.96
N LYS A 401 -3.80 -7.31 12.75
CA LYS A 401 -3.58 -6.08 11.96
C LYS A 401 -2.37 -6.19 11.06
N VAL A 402 -2.36 -5.38 10.01
CA VAL A 402 -1.24 -5.22 9.09
C VAL A 402 -0.85 -3.74 9.04
N ILE A 403 0.46 -3.46 9.10
CA ILE A 403 0.96 -2.09 8.93
C ILE A 403 1.12 -1.77 7.44
N HIS A 404 0.57 -0.64 7.01
CA HIS A 404 0.83 -0.05 5.70
C HIS A 404 1.81 1.12 5.89
N GLU A 405 2.95 1.12 5.18
CA GLU A 405 4.02 2.13 5.40
C GLU A 405 3.67 3.54 4.86
N VAL A 406 2.65 3.70 4.02
CA VAL A 406 2.25 5.00 3.43
C VAL A 406 0.73 5.08 3.32
N SER A 407 0.14 6.13 3.88
CA SER A 407 -1.27 6.51 3.68
C SER A 407 -1.40 7.49 2.52
N ARG A 408 -2.40 7.28 1.65
CA ARG A 408 -2.73 8.18 0.53
C ARG A 408 -3.90 9.07 0.91
N HIS A 409 -3.83 10.34 0.54
CA HIS A 409 -4.90 11.30 0.77
C HIS A 409 -5.23 12.01 -0.54
N ALA A 410 -6.52 12.19 -0.82
CA ALA A 410 -6.96 13.06 -1.90
C ALA A 410 -6.68 14.52 -1.51
N THR A 411 -6.18 15.31 -2.45
CA THR A 411 -5.81 16.71 -2.18
C THR A 411 -6.13 17.63 -3.35
N LYS A 412 -6.47 18.89 -3.07
CA LYS A 412 -6.51 19.97 -4.06
C LYS A 412 -5.39 20.99 -3.81
N PRO A 413 -4.90 21.72 -4.82
CA PRO A 413 -3.96 22.82 -4.61
C PRO A 413 -4.55 23.85 -3.64
N GLY A 414 -3.73 24.36 -2.72
CA GLY A 414 -4.09 25.48 -1.86
C GLY A 414 -3.65 26.82 -2.45
N ASP A 415 -4.31 27.90 -2.02
CA ASP A 415 -4.12 29.22 -2.62
C ASP A 415 -2.81 29.91 -2.21
N HIS A 416 -2.07 29.38 -1.23
CA HIS A 416 -0.90 30.04 -0.63
C HIS A 416 0.29 29.07 -0.49
N HIS A 417 1.48 29.50 -0.94
CA HIS A 417 2.79 28.93 -0.60
C HIS A 417 2.90 27.40 -0.68
N GLY A 418 2.53 26.77 -1.81
CA GLY A 418 2.73 25.32 -1.98
C GLY A 418 1.95 24.45 -0.99
N ALA A 419 0.91 25.00 -0.36
CA ALA A 419 -0.04 24.23 0.42
C ALA A 419 -0.82 23.27 -0.46
N ILE A 420 -1.10 22.08 0.05
CA ILE A 420 -2.13 21.20 -0.48
C ILE A 420 -3.25 21.10 0.56
N ILE A 421 -4.48 21.08 0.10
CA ILE A 421 -5.67 20.96 0.94
C ILE A 421 -6.06 19.48 0.95
N LEU A 422 -5.93 18.83 2.10
CA LEU A 422 -6.41 17.46 2.31
C LEU A 422 -7.94 17.42 2.20
N LEU A 423 -8.44 16.49 1.42
CA LEU A 423 -9.86 16.22 1.25
C LEU A 423 -10.24 14.94 2.01
N PRO A 424 -11.45 14.87 2.58
CA PRO A 424 -12.51 15.90 2.56
C PRO A 424 -12.37 16.99 3.64
N GLN A 425 -11.39 16.90 4.55
CA GLN A 425 -11.34 17.74 5.75
C GLN A 425 -11.00 19.22 5.50
N GLU A 426 -10.78 19.60 4.25
CA GLU A 426 -10.33 20.91 3.79
C GLU A 426 -9.14 21.49 4.57
N LYS A 427 -8.25 20.61 5.08
CA LYS A 427 -7.11 21.02 5.89
C LYS A 427 -5.92 21.37 5.00
N ALA A 428 -5.50 22.64 5.05
CA ALA A 428 -4.26 23.06 4.42
C ALA A 428 -3.04 22.45 5.14
N ILE A 429 -2.16 21.83 4.37
CA ILE A 429 -0.86 21.32 4.81
C ILE A 429 0.23 21.81 3.85
N TYR A 430 1.40 22.11 4.38
CA TYR A 430 2.56 22.50 3.58
C TYR A 430 3.42 21.28 3.33
N THR A 431 3.57 20.94 2.06
CA THR A 431 4.40 19.83 1.62
C THR A 431 5.87 20.07 2.01
N HIS A 432 6.62 19.02 2.31
CA HIS A 432 8.07 19.09 2.60
C HIS A 432 8.52 19.89 3.83
N THR A 433 7.60 20.46 4.61
CA THR A 433 7.90 21.14 5.88
C THR A 433 7.45 20.25 7.03
N PRO A 434 8.27 19.99 8.05
CA PRO A 434 7.81 19.30 9.26
C PRO A 434 6.76 20.18 9.93
N TYR A 435 5.50 19.73 9.96
CA TYR A 435 4.53 20.28 10.89
C TYR A 435 4.92 19.84 12.31
N CYS A 436 4.81 20.75 13.28
CA CYS A 436 5.13 20.56 14.71
C CYS A 436 6.63 20.49 15.05
N LEU A 437 7.38 21.57 14.79
CA LEU A 437 8.65 21.78 15.50
C LEU A 437 8.39 22.54 16.80
N ASN A 438 8.65 21.87 17.92
CA ASN A 438 8.97 22.58 19.15
C ASN A 438 10.30 23.31 18.89
N LYS A 439 10.26 24.59 18.51
CA LYS A 439 11.45 25.37 18.12
C LYS A 439 12.47 25.57 19.25
N GLU A 440 12.19 25.06 20.45
CA GLU A 440 13.06 25.17 21.63
C GLU A 440 14.01 23.97 21.81
N SER A 441 13.86 22.88 21.05
CA SER A 441 14.74 21.70 21.16
C SER A 441 16.01 21.81 20.32
N GLN A 442 17.18 21.79 20.97
CA GLN A 442 18.49 21.70 20.30
C GLN A 442 18.83 20.29 19.76
N ASP A 443 18.03 19.27 20.11
CA ASP A 443 18.23 17.88 19.64
C ASP A 443 17.33 17.57 18.44
N SER A 444 17.95 17.18 17.32
CA SER A 444 17.29 16.83 16.05
C SER A 444 16.56 15.48 16.09
N SER A 445 16.89 14.60 17.05
CA SER A 445 16.23 13.32 17.24
C SER A 445 14.83 13.44 17.87
N GLY A 446 14.53 14.59 18.49
CA GLY A 446 13.24 14.93 19.10
C GLY A 446 12.21 15.54 18.13
N TRP A 447 12.53 15.66 16.83
CA TRP A 447 11.63 16.30 15.86
C TRP A 447 10.52 15.31 15.44
N GLU A 448 9.28 15.58 15.86
CA GLU A 448 8.07 14.82 15.54
C GLU A 448 7.19 15.60 14.56
N GLY A 449 7.31 15.32 13.26
CA GLY A 449 6.36 15.82 12.28
C GLY A 449 5.93 14.72 11.34
N MET A 450 4.63 14.72 10.98
CA MET A 450 4.20 14.03 9.76
C MET A 450 4.69 14.87 8.58
N MET A 451 5.51 14.26 7.72
CA MET A 451 5.82 14.86 6.43
C MET A 451 4.77 14.43 5.43
N TYR A 452 4.29 15.38 4.65
CA TYR A 452 3.43 15.13 3.52
C TYR A 452 4.22 15.45 2.25
N LEU A 453 4.09 14.58 1.26
CA LEU A 453 4.63 14.77 -0.07
C LEU A 453 3.45 14.95 -1.02
N GLY A 454 3.33 16.14 -1.61
CA GLY A 454 2.40 16.37 -2.70
C GLY A 454 2.98 15.83 -4.00
N LEU A 455 2.25 14.97 -4.69
CA LEU A 455 2.59 14.50 -6.02
C LEU A 455 1.40 14.73 -6.95
N HIS A 456 1.67 15.21 -8.16
CA HIS A 456 0.66 15.12 -9.22
C HIS A 456 0.41 13.66 -9.55
N THR A 457 -0.85 13.27 -9.77
CA THR A 457 -1.23 11.91 -10.15
C THR A 457 -0.45 11.41 -11.37
N ALA A 458 -0.20 12.28 -12.36
CA ALA A 458 0.61 11.95 -13.54
C ALA A 458 2.09 11.67 -13.20
N CYS A 459 2.66 12.38 -12.23
CA CYS A 459 4.03 12.14 -11.77
C CYS A 459 4.15 10.83 -11.01
N GLU A 460 3.13 10.46 -10.24
CA GLU A 460 3.06 9.17 -9.56
C GLU A 460 2.96 8.01 -10.55
N ASP A 461 2.08 8.10 -11.57
CA ASP A 461 1.98 7.07 -12.63
C ASP A 461 3.32 6.88 -13.36
N LEU A 462 4.04 7.98 -13.67
CA LEU A 462 5.38 7.89 -14.22
C LEU A 462 6.39 7.22 -13.28
N ALA A 463 6.33 7.52 -11.98
CA ALA A 463 7.21 6.89 -11.01
C ALA A 463 6.98 5.38 -10.94
N ASP A 464 5.72 4.94 -10.89
CA ASP A 464 5.36 3.52 -10.89
C ASP A 464 5.82 2.82 -12.19
N ARG A 465 5.66 3.46 -13.35
CA ARG A 465 6.16 2.93 -14.63
C ARG A 465 7.67 2.84 -14.66
N ALA A 466 8.39 3.85 -14.17
CA ALA A 466 9.84 3.85 -14.13
C ALA A 466 10.38 2.76 -13.20
N ILE A 467 9.78 2.60 -12.02
CA ILE A 467 10.14 1.55 -11.05
C ILE A 467 9.95 0.15 -11.66
N LYS A 468 8.85 -0.05 -12.40
CA LYS A 468 8.52 -1.36 -13.01
C LYS A 468 9.33 -1.66 -14.27
N ASN A 469 9.55 -0.68 -15.13
CA ASN A 469 9.97 -0.91 -16.52
C ASN A 469 11.35 -0.34 -16.87
N SER A 470 11.92 0.56 -16.07
CA SER A 470 13.28 1.04 -16.33
C SER A 470 14.32 0.11 -15.71
N TYR A 471 15.26 -0.33 -16.54
CA TYR A 471 16.46 -1.07 -16.12
C TYR A 471 17.50 -0.16 -15.45
N LYS A 472 17.38 1.18 -15.57
CA LYS A 472 18.25 2.16 -14.87
C LYS A 472 17.70 2.57 -13.50
N ALA A 473 16.39 2.48 -13.31
CA ALA A 473 15.76 2.87 -12.05
C ALA A 473 16.32 2.07 -10.88
N ARG A 474 16.72 2.80 -9.84
CA ARG A 474 17.23 2.23 -8.59
C ARG A 474 16.20 2.25 -7.47
N LEU A 475 15.12 3.01 -7.64
CA LEU A 475 13.93 2.93 -6.80
C LEU A 475 13.23 1.59 -7.04
N ARG A 476 12.79 0.92 -5.98
CA ARG A 476 12.08 -0.38 -6.06
C ARG A 476 10.64 -0.30 -5.57
N SER A 477 10.25 0.81 -4.94
CA SER A 477 8.91 0.99 -4.36
C SER A 477 8.54 2.47 -4.22
N ALA A 478 7.25 2.75 -4.05
CA ALA A 478 6.77 4.07 -3.62
C ALA A 478 7.38 4.49 -2.26
N GLY A 479 7.67 3.53 -1.37
CA GLY A 479 8.40 3.78 -0.13
C GLY A 479 9.83 4.28 -0.36
N ASP A 480 10.55 3.75 -1.36
CA ASP A 480 11.88 4.25 -1.74
C ASP A 480 11.80 5.67 -2.32
N LEU A 481 10.80 5.93 -3.15
CA LEU A 481 10.53 7.28 -3.68
C LEU A 481 10.27 8.26 -2.53
N TRP A 482 9.40 7.88 -1.59
CA TRP A 482 9.10 8.63 -0.39
C TRP A 482 10.35 8.93 0.43
N LEU A 483 11.11 7.90 0.80
CA LEU A 483 12.34 8.03 1.57
C LEU A 483 13.39 8.90 0.86
N THR A 484 13.47 8.82 -0.46
CA THR A 484 14.40 9.64 -1.25
C THR A 484 14.00 11.11 -1.21
N LEU A 485 12.73 11.41 -1.46
CA LEU A 485 12.21 12.78 -1.45
C LEU A 485 12.20 13.40 -0.05
N GLU A 486 11.91 12.59 0.98
CA GLU A 486 12.00 12.97 2.39
C GLU A 486 13.43 13.40 2.76
N ARG A 487 14.43 12.60 2.40
CA ARG A 487 15.85 12.90 2.68
C ARG A 487 16.34 14.14 1.95
N ARG A 488 15.91 14.33 0.70
CA ARG A 488 16.24 15.55 -0.06
C ARG A 488 15.63 16.78 0.62
N GLY A 489 14.36 16.70 1.03
CA GLY A 489 13.68 17.76 1.77
C GLY A 489 14.35 18.08 3.12
N THR A 490 14.75 17.07 3.89
CA THR A 490 15.44 17.30 5.17
C THR A 490 16.82 17.93 4.99
N ARG A 491 17.59 17.55 3.97
CA ARG A 491 18.93 18.11 3.71
C ARG A 491 18.88 19.56 3.22
N GLN A 492 17.79 19.98 2.59
CA GLN A 492 17.59 21.36 2.14
C GLN A 492 17.30 22.34 3.29
N LYS A 493 16.88 21.88 4.48
CA LYS A 493 16.57 22.75 5.63
C LYS A 493 17.72 23.63 6.11
N GLY A 494 18.97 23.31 5.77
CA GLY A 494 20.15 24.13 6.08
C GLY A 494 20.40 25.29 5.09
N MET A 495 19.65 25.37 4.00
CA MET A 495 19.72 26.45 3.01
C MET A 495 18.46 27.32 3.15
N GLU A 496 18.58 28.46 3.84
CA GLU A 496 17.56 29.52 3.88
C GLU A 496 17.36 30.14 2.49
N ILE A 497 16.73 29.42 1.57
CA ILE A 497 16.41 29.93 0.24
C ILE A 497 14.88 29.98 0.11
N PHE A 498 14.33 31.12 0.54
CA PHE A 498 13.08 31.71 0.06
C PHE A 498 11.96 30.73 -0.35
N GLY A 499 11.40 29.99 0.61
CA GLY A 499 10.12 29.31 0.42
C GLY A 499 10.06 28.23 -0.68
N ILE A 500 11.18 27.78 -1.25
CA ILE A 500 11.17 26.75 -2.31
C ILE A 500 10.88 25.37 -1.71
N PHE A 501 9.68 24.83 -1.94
CA PHE A 501 9.26 23.49 -1.51
C PHE A 501 9.76 22.36 -2.42
N THR A 502 10.34 22.70 -3.58
CA THR A 502 10.93 21.73 -4.51
C THR A 502 12.24 21.17 -3.94
N PRO A 503 12.35 19.85 -3.71
CA PRO A 503 13.53 19.25 -3.09
C PRO A 503 14.75 19.31 -4.01
N GLY A 504 15.84 19.93 -3.57
CA GLY A 504 17.10 19.97 -4.32
C GLY A 504 17.62 18.57 -4.66
N ILE A 505 18.23 18.43 -5.85
CA ILE A 505 18.73 17.15 -6.36
C ILE A 505 20.25 17.20 -6.58
N PRO A 506 20.98 16.07 -6.50
CA PRO A 506 22.43 16.04 -6.65
C PRO A 506 22.91 16.58 -8.01
N GLU A 507 23.76 17.61 -7.97
CA GLU A 507 24.35 18.26 -9.16
C GLU A 507 25.84 17.94 -9.35
N ASN A 508 26.49 17.33 -8.36
CA ASN A 508 27.93 17.09 -8.40
C ASN A 508 28.31 16.05 -9.46
N LEU A 509 29.38 16.34 -10.20
CA LEU A 509 30.02 15.35 -11.08
C LEU A 509 30.80 14.33 -10.24
N ARG A 510 31.08 13.17 -10.84
CA ARG A 510 31.87 12.11 -10.19
C ARG A 510 33.24 12.66 -9.77
N GLY A 511 33.55 12.58 -8.48
CA GLY A 511 34.80 13.09 -7.90
C GLY A 511 34.77 14.55 -7.44
N GLN A 512 33.67 15.27 -7.65
CA GLN A 512 33.48 16.61 -7.09
C GLN A 512 32.84 16.55 -5.69
N PRO A 513 33.03 17.59 -4.84
CA PRO A 513 32.30 17.74 -3.60
C PRO A 513 30.79 17.66 -3.85
N PHE A 514 30.08 16.98 -2.95
CA PHE A 514 28.63 16.84 -3.06
C PHE A 514 27.94 18.21 -3.06
N SER A 515 27.03 18.40 -4.01
CA SER A 515 26.20 19.61 -4.11
C SER A 515 24.78 19.22 -4.51
N ILE A 516 23.79 19.97 -3.98
CA ILE A 516 22.40 19.87 -4.41
C ILE A 516 21.96 21.20 -5.00
N GLY A 517 21.09 21.14 -5.99
CA GLY A 517 20.53 22.31 -6.64
C GLY A 517 19.27 21.99 -7.45
N LEU A 518 18.88 22.92 -8.30
CA LEU A 518 17.64 22.86 -9.09
C LEU A 518 17.90 22.74 -10.60
N GLY A 519 19.15 22.83 -11.06
CA GLY A 519 19.51 22.86 -12.48
C GLY A 519 19.17 21.57 -13.22
N ARG A 520 19.13 20.44 -12.51
CA ARG A 520 18.74 19.13 -13.06
C ARG A 520 17.23 18.86 -13.06
N TYR A 521 16.41 19.86 -12.76
CA TYR A 521 14.96 19.80 -13.06
C TYR A 521 14.68 20.11 -14.54
N PHE A 522 15.70 20.54 -15.30
CA PHE A 522 15.66 20.77 -16.75
C PHE A 522 14.61 21.78 -17.21
N VAL A 523 14.21 22.68 -16.31
CA VAL A 523 13.28 23.79 -16.57
C VAL A 523 13.89 25.10 -16.11
N PRO A 524 13.38 26.26 -16.58
CA PRO A 524 13.97 27.53 -16.25
C PRO A 524 13.93 27.77 -14.73
N SER A 525 15.06 28.17 -14.17
CA SER A 525 15.21 28.31 -12.72
C SER A 525 14.27 29.36 -12.10
N HIS A 526 13.80 30.33 -12.88
CA HIS A 526 12.80 31.30 -12.43
C HIS A 526 11.40 30.69 -12.31
N ILE A 527 11.02 29.71 -13.15
CA ILE A 527 9.74 29.00 -13.04
C ILE A 527 9.64 28.22 -11.73
N ILE A 528 10.73 27.54 -11.33
CA ILE A 528 10.80 26.83 -10.05
C ILE A 528 10.66 27.80 -8.87
N LYS A 529 11.06 29.06 -9.04
CA LYS A 529 10.94 30.13 -8.03
C LYS A 529 9.59 30.83 -8.02
N ILE A 530 8.91 30.95 -9.17
CA ILE A 530 7.64 31.67 -9.34
C ILE A 530 6.42 30.79 -9.04
N GLN A 531 6.53 29.46 -9.10
CA GLN A 531 5.51 28.52 -8.57
C GLN A 531 5.11 28.81 -7.09
N LEU A 532 5.87 29.65 -6.38
CA LEU A 532 5.60 30.14 -5.03
C LEU A 532 4.52 31.22 -4.94
N PHE A 533 4.17 31.87 -6.05
CA PHE A 533 3.23 33.00 -6.10
C PHE A 533 1.93 32.69 -6.85
N GLY A 534 1.75 31.46 -7.34
CA GLY A 534 0.55 31.06 -8.08
C GLY A 534 0.51 31.52 -9.54
N ASP A 535 1.52 32.23 -10.01
CA ASP A 535 1.68 32.61 -11.41
C ASP A 535 2.29 31.45 -12.21
N TYR A 536 1.45 30.67 -12.87
CA TYR A 536 1.90 29.63 -13.80
C TYR A 536 2.16 30.28 -15.16
N GLU A 537 3.43 30.46 -15.53
CA GLU A 537 3.74 30.71 -16.93
C GLU A 537 3.44 29.43 -17.75
N ASP A 538 2.69 29.60 -18.83
CA ASP A 538 2.38 28.54 -19.78
C ASP A 538 3.67 28.04 -20.45
N GLY A 539 3.93 26.75 -20.32
CA GLY A 539 5.09 26.10 -20.93
C GLY A 539 4.94 24.58 -20.90
N TRP A 540 5.74 23.89 -21.73
CA TRP A 540 5.63 22.44 -21.90
C TRP A 540 5.84 21.63 -20.61
N TRP A 541 6.51 22.21 -19.60
CA TRP A 541 6.70 21.60 -18.29
C TRP A 541 5.41 21.45 -17.47
N ASN A 542 4.33 22.14 -17.86
CA ASN A 542 2.98 21.99 -17.31
C ASN A 542 2.10 21.04 -18.14
N GLU A 543 2.52 20.63 -19.34
CA GLU A 543 1.76 19.71 -20.17
C GLU A 543 1.74 18.30 -19.56
N ASN A 544 0.62 17.59 -19.71
CA ASN A 544 0.45 16.26 -19.13
C ASN A 544 1.47 15.27 -19.73
N PRO A 545 2.35 14.67 -18.92
CA PRO A 545 3.40 13.78 -19.42
C PRO A 545 2.91 12.34 -19.63
N VAL A 546 1.68 12.01 -19.22
CA VAL A 546 1.05 10.70 -19.41
C VAL A 546 0.14 10.75 -20.63
N ALA A 547 -0.88 11.62 -20.62
CA ALA A 547 -1.79 11.79 -21.75
C ALA A 547 -1.26 12.87 -22.70
N ILE A 548 -0.50 12.45 -23.71
CA ILE A 548 0.15 13.36 -24.67
C ILE A 548 -0.63 13.35 -26.00
N PRO A 549 -1.31 14.45 -26.37
CA PRO A 549 -2.05 14.53 -27.62
C PRO A 549 -1.16 14.35 -28.85
N ASN A 550 -1.61 13.56 -29.82
CA ASN A 550 -0.95 13.33 -31.12
C ASN A 550 0.53 12.89 -31.03
N LEU A 551 0.92 12.24 -29.91
CA LEU A 551 2.31 11.82 -29.69
C LEU A 551 2.84 10.97 -30.85
N THR A 552 2.13 9.90 -31.20
CA THR A 552 2.57 8.97 -32.25
C THR A 552 2.73 9.67 -33.59
N THR A 553 1.69 10.38 -34.05
CA THR A 553 1.66 11.14 -35.30
C THR A 553 2.84 12.09 -35.43
N LEU A 554 3.10 12.92 -34.40
CA LEU A 554 4.16 13.92 -34.42
C LEU A 554 5.54 13.27 -34.28
N LEU A 555 5.66 12.22 -33.47
CA LEU A 555 6.92 11.50 -33.32
C LEU A 555 7.35 10.88 -34.66
N ILE A 556 6.46 10.14 -35.34
CA ILE A 556 6.78 9.53 -36.63
C ILE A 556 6.89 10.56 -37.77
N ALA A 557 6.38 11.78 -37.63
CA ALA A 557 6.63 12.88 -38.57
C ALA A 557 8.13 13.21 -38.70
N ASN A 558 8.90 12.95 -37.64
CA ASN A 558 10.36 13.14 -37.64
C ASN A 558 11.14 12.00 -38.32
N LEU A 559 10.49 10.88 -38.66
CA LEU A 559 11.14 9.74 -39.30
C LEU A 559 11.53 10.09 -40.74
N LYS A 560 12.83 10.03 -41.05
CA LYS A 560 13.38 10.33 -42.37
C LYS A 560 13.82 9.05 -43.06
N THR A 561 13.90 9.05 -44.39
CA THR A 561 14.50 7.95 -45.15
C THR A 561 15.98 7.82 -44.81
N GLU A 562 16.47 6.59 -44.72
CA GLU A 562 17.89 6.26 -44.52
C GLU A 562 18.72 6.96 -45.60
N LYS A 563 19.78 7.66 -45.17
CA LYS A 563 20.78 8.19 -46.10
C LYS A 563 21.59 7.02 -46.65
N ASP A 564 21.96 7.05 -47.93
CA ASP A 564 22.88 6.05 -48.47
C ASP A 564 24.30 6.29 -47.90
N VAL A 565 24.67 5.53 -46.88
CA VAL A 565 25.97 5.63 -46.18
C VAL A 565 26.92 4.48 -46.59
N SER A 566 26.55 3.72 -47.63
CA SER A 566 27.28 2.52 -48.05
C SER A 566 28.74 2.77 -48.47
N GLY A 567 29.09 4.02 -48.83
CA GLY A 567 30.43 4.44 -49.23
C GLY A 567 31.37 4.96 -48.14
N GLU A 568 30.88 5.23 -46.92
CA GLU A 568 31.66 5.96 -45.88
C GLU A 568 32.12 5.08 -44.70
N LEU A 569 31.67 3.81 -44.63
CA LEU A 569 32.07 2.91 -43.55
C LEU A 569 33.55 2.47 -43.68
N PRO A 570 34.35 2.52 -42.59
CA PRO A 570 35.72 2.02 -42.61
C PRO A 570 35.81 0.58 -43.12
N LYS A 571 36.80 0.25 -43.96
CA LYS A 571 36.94 -1.08 -44.58
C LYS A 571 36.86 -2.26 -43.59
N GLY A 572 37.32 -2.10 -42.35
CA GLY A 572 37.24 -3.12 -41.30
C GLY A 572 35.83 -3.41 -40.76
N LEU A 573 34.89 -2.47 -40.93
CA LEU A 573 33.48 -2.61 -40.54
C LEU A 573 32.61 -3.13 -41.69
N SER A 574 33.16 -3.20 -42.91
CA SER A 574 32.49 -3.85 -44.03
C SER A 574 32.21 -5.33 -43.68
N GLY A 575 30.93 -5.69 -43.63
CA GLY A 575 30.46 -7.02 -43.24
C GLY A 575 30.09 -7.21 -41.76
N PHE A 576 30.19 -6.21 -40.89
CA PHE A 576 29.64 -6.30 -39.52
C PHE A 576 28.14 -6.61 -39.55
N LYS A 577 27.37 -5.87 -40.37
CA LYS A 577 25.93 -6.06 -40.55
C LYS A 577 25.55 -7.52 -40.83
N LYS A 578 26.22 -8.15 -41.81
CA LYS A 578 26.01 -9.56 -42.17
C LYS A 578 26.37 -10.53 -41.04
N ARG A 579 27.41 -10.24 -40.25
CA ARG A 579 27.81 -11.06 -39.10
C ARG A 579 26.82 -10.91 -37.94
N PHE A 580 26.38 -9.69 -37.67
CA PHE A 580 25.39 -9.39 -36.63
C PHE A 580 24.03 -10.04 -36.94
N GLU A 581 23.58 -9.99 -38.20
CA GLU A 581 22.34 -10.63 -38.65
C GLU A 581 22.37 -12.16 -38.49
N ARG A 582 23.55 -12.78 -38.49
CA ARG A 582 23.73 -14.23 -38.25
C ARG A 582 23.73 -14.63 -36.78
N LEU A 583 23.78 -13.67 -35.85
CA LEU A 583 23.74 -13.99 -34.42
C LEU A 583 22.37 -14.60 -34.02
N PRO A 584 22.35 -15.55 -33.08
CA PRO A 584 21.13 -15.97 -32.39
C PRO A 584 20.37 -14.79 -31.80
N GLN A 585 19.05 -14.91 -31.69
CA GLN A 585 18.18 -13.82 -31.25
C GLN A 585 18.51 -13.37 -29.82
N GLU A 586 18.95 -14.30 -28.96
CA GLU A 586 19.36 -14.04 -27.58
C GLU A 586 20.56 -13.08 -27.52
N LEU A 587 21.55 -13.28 -28.39
CA LEU A 587 22.72 -12.40 -28.47
C LEU A 587 22.39 -11.04 -29.07
N LYS A 588 21.47 -10.99 -30.05
CA LYS A 588 20.96 -9.73 -30.59
C LYS A 588 20.24 -8.93 -29.52
N ASN A 589 19.36 -9.58 -28.76
CA ASN A 589 18.64 -8.96 -27.64
C ASN A 589 19.61 -8.47 -26.56
N LEU A 590 20.66 -9.23 -26.24
CA LEU A 590 21.72 -8.82 -25.32
C LEU A 590 22.43 -7.55 -25.81
N VAL A 591 22.80 -7.48 -27.10
CA VAL A 591 23.41 -6.27 -27.69
C VAL A 591 22.45 -5.08 -27.62
N CYS A 592 21.18 -5.26 -27.97
CA CYS A 592 20.16 -4.20 -27.85
C CYS A 592 20.04 -3.70 -26.40
N SER A 593 20.12 -4.59 -25.41
CA SER A 593 20.05 -4.21 -23.99
C SER A 593 21.19 -3.27 -23.57
N PHE A 594 22.38 -3.37 -24.17
CA PHE A 594 23.48 -2.47 -23.87
C PHE A 594 23.26 -1.06 -24.44
N LEU A 595 22.60 -0.93 -25.60
CA LEU A 595 22.31 0.38 -26.21
C LEU A 595 21.41 1.25 -25.31
N HIS A 596 20.57 0.57 -24.52
CA HIS A 596 19.72 1.19 -23.54
C HIS A 596 20.53 1.65 -22.30
N GLN A 597 21.57 0.93 -21.89
CA GLN A 597 22.36 1.24 -20.69
C GLN A 597 23.24 2.50 -20.82
N TYR A 598 23.78 2.77 -22.01
CA TYR A 598 24.73 3.87 -22.23
C TYR A 598 24.07 5.11 -22.84
N GLN A 599 24.72 6.27 -22.66
CA GLN A 599 24.34 7.50 -23.35
C GLN A 599 24.80 7.40 -24.81
N LEU A 600 23.83 7.38 -25.73
CA LEU A 600 24.10 7.28 -27.16
C LEU A 600 24.40 8.67 -27.74
N PRO A 601 25.51 8.85 -28.49
CA PRO A 601 25.75 10.06 -29.27
C PRO A 601 24.61 10.31 -30.28
N LEU A 602 24.34 11.57 -30.61
CA LEU A 602 23.38 11.93 -31.67
C LEU A 602 23.89 11.55 -33.06
N GLU A 603 25.21 11.44 -33.22
CA GLU A 603 25.84 10.99 -34.46
C GLU A 603 25.49 9.52 -34.75
N CYS A 604 24.98 9.28 -35.95
CA CYS A 604 24.59 7.95 -36.40
C CYS A 604 25.81 7.23 -36.97
N THR A 605 25.98 5.98 -36.58
CA THR A 605 27.10 5.13 -37.02
C THR A 605 26.74 4.28 -38.23
N TYR A 606 25.46 3.97 -38.40
CA TYR A 606 24.92 3.13 -39.48
C TYR A 606 25.55 1.72 -39.53
N ILE A 607 26.17 1.28 -38.43
CA ILE A 607 26.85 -0.02 -38.31
C ILE A 607 25.83 -1.16 -38.12
N MET A 608 24.78 -0.92 -37.32
CA MET A 608 23.72 -1.90 -37.05
C MET A 608 22.57 -1.76 -38.04
N PRO A 609 21.86 -2.87 -38.38
CA PRO A 609 20.68 -2.80 -39.24
C PRO A 609 19.60 -1.85 -38.69
N GLN A 610 18.93 -1.10 -39.58
CA GLN A 610 17.77 -0.27 -39.21
C GLN A 610 16.63 -1.08 -38.58
N SER A 611 16.45 -2.35 -38.97
CA SER A 611 15.50 -3.26 -38.32
C SER A 611 15.84 -3.53 -36.85
N THR A 612 17.12 -3.55 -36.50
CA THR A 612 17.58 -3.66 -35.10
C THR A 612 17.32 -2.37 -34.34
N TRP A 613 17.64 -1.21 -34.93
CA TRP A 613 17.30 0.08 -34.31
C TRP A 613 15.80 0.28 -34.14
N ARG A 614 14.98 -0.21 -35.07
CA ARG A 614 13.51 -0.27 -34.92
C ARG A 614 13.10 -1.10 -33.71
N GLN A 615 13.75 -2.25 -33.49
CA GLN A 615 13.50 -3.05 -32.28
C GLN A 615 13.87 -2.29 -31.01
N VAL A 616 15.04 -1.63 -30.99
CA VAL A 616 15.49 -0.80 -29.85
C VAL A 616 14.52 0.34 -29.58
N PHE A 617 13.99 0.99 -30.62
CA PHE A 617 12.98 2.05 -30.49
C PHE A 617 11.74 1.57 -29.72
N PHE A 618 11.18 0.41 -30.08
CA PHE A 618 10.01 -0.15 -29.39
C PHE A 618 10.31 -0.70 -27.99
N GLN A 619 11.58 -0.86 -27.64
CA GLN A 619 12.02 -1.25 -26.30
C GLN A 619 12.26 -0.04 -25.38
N VAL A 620 12.11 1.20 -25.87
CA VAL A 620 12.25 2.40 -25.04
C VAL A 620 11.12 2.45 -24.02
N PRO A 621 11.41 2.38 -22.70
CA PRO A 621 10.37 2.21 -21.68
C PRO A 621 9.35 3.34 -21.58
N PHE A 622 9.72 4.57 -21.96
CA PHE A 622 8.85 5.74 -21.90
C PHE A 622 8.03 5.99 -23.18
N LEU A 623 8.01 5.02 -24.11
CA LEU A 623 7.19 5.01 -25.33
C LEU A 623 6.06 3.97 -25.26
N TRP A 624 5.46 3.77 -24.08
CA TRP A 624 4.51 2.67 -23.84
C TRP A 624 3.16 2.83 -24.55
N ASP A 625 2.79 4.04 -24.97
CA ASP A 625 1.48 4.41 -25.51
C ASP A 625 1.50 4.76 -27.00
N LEU A 626 2.51 4.27 -27.73
CA LEU A 626 2.58 4.44 -29.17
C LEU A 626 1.48 3.66 -29.90
N ASP A 627 0.85 4.30 -30.88
CA ASP A 627 -0.08 3.64 -31.80
C ASP A 627 0.71 2.84 -32.84
N ILE A 628 0.83 1.54 -32.61
CA ILE A 628 1.56 0.62 -33.49
C ILE A 628 0.95 0.57 -34.89
N LYS A 629 -0.38 0.74 -35.02
CA LYS A 629 -1.06 0.72 -36.31
C LYS A 629 -0.67 1.95 -37.12
N GLU A 630 -0.69 3.13 -36.52
CA GLU A 630 -0.29 4.37 -37.19
C GLU A 630 1.18 4.32 -37.67
N ILE A 631 2.07 3.79 -36.83
CA ILE A 631 3.49 3.58 -37.21
C ILE A 631 3.59 2.59 -38.38
N HIS A 632 2.84 1.49 -38.33
CA HIS A 632 2.80 0.49 -39.40
C HIS A 632 2.28 1.08 -40.70
N ASP A 633 1.18 1.83 -40.66
CA ASP A 633 0.57 2.46 -41.82
C ASP A 633 1.56 3.44 -42.48
N LYS A 634 2.21 4.31 -41.71
CA LYS A 634 3.22 5.22 -42.27
C LYS A 634 4.41 4.48 -42.88
N THR A 635 4.88 3.42 -42.22
CA THR A 635 6.09 2.70 -42.65
C THR A 635 5.82 1.70 -43.77
N SER A 636 4.55 1.43 -44.08
CA SER A 636 4.10 0.54 -45.17
C SER A 636 3.61 1.29 -46.41
N VAL A 637 3.31 2.60 -46.32
CA VAL A 637 2.84 3.42 -47.45
C VAL A 637 4.04 3.82 -48.33
N GLY A 638 4.20 3.12 -49.46
CA GLY A 638 5.15 3.45 -50.53
C GLY A 638 5.35 2.30 -51.52
N ASP A 639 5.27 2.58 -52.83
CA ASP A 639 5.30 1.60 -53.93
C ASP A 639 6.71 1.03 -54.25
N PHE A 640 7.62 1.05 -53.28
CA PHE A 640 8.98 0.53 -53.40
C PHE A 640 9.39 -0.13 -52.09
N GLY A 641 9.50 -1.46 -52.07
CA GLY A 641 9.95 -2.28 -50.95
C GLY A 641 11.42 -2.07 -50.51
N VAL A 642 11.94 -0.84 -50.58
CA VAL A 642 13.34 -0.48 -50.36
C VAL A 642 13.53 0.86 -49.63
N GLN A 643 12.47 1.56 -49.16
CA GLN A 643 12.69 2.69 -48.23
C GLN A 643 12.99 2.17 -46.82
N ASN A 644 14.27 1.99 -46.52
CA ASN A 644 14.72 1.87 -45.15
C ASN A 644 14.51 3.22 -44.47
N TRP A 645 13.72 3.25 -43.41
CA TRP A 645 13.61 4.42 -42.54
C TRP A 645 14.82 4.51 -41.61
N ASP A 646 15.28 5.72 -41.28
CA ASP A 646 16.42 5.98 -40.37
C ASP A 646 15.98 5.84 -38.90
N TRP A 647 15.79 4.58 -38.49
CA TRP A 647 15.46 4.20 -37.12
C TRP A 647 16.60 4.50 -36.14
N GLU A 648 17.86 4.44 -36.58
CA GLU A 648 19.01 4.81 -35.75
C GLU A 648 18.89 6.26 -35.28
N LYS A 649 18.65 7.17 -36.21
CA LYS A 649 18.56 8.59 -35.92
C LYS A 649 17.44 8.93 -34.95
N ILE A 650 16.21 8.50 -35.25
CA ILE A 650 15.06 8.81 -34.39
C ILE A 650 15.24 8.20 -33.00
N THR A 651 15.78 6.97 -32.90
CA THR A 651 16.01 6.32 -31.61
C THR A 651 17.02 7.11 -30.77
N ARG A 652 18.14 7.52 -31.37
CA ARG A 652 19.17 8.34 -30.71
C ARG A 652 18.61 9.69 -30.24
N GLN A 653 17.79 10.35 -31.06
CA GLN A 653 17.13 11.60 -30.70
C GLN A 653 16.14 11.41 -29.54
N VAL A 654 15.34 10.34 -29.56
CA VAL A 654 14.34 10.04 -28.53
C VAL A 654 14.97 9.67 -27.19
N VAL A 655 16.05 8.88 -27.19
CA VAL A 655 16.72 8.48 -25.93
C VAL A 655 17.72 9.51 -25.42
N ALA A 656 17.93 10.61 -26.15
CA ALA A 656 18.81 11.68 -25.74
C ALA A 656 18.44 12.17 -24.33
N PRO A 657 19.42 12.29 -23.42
CA PRO A 657 19.15 12.79 -22.09
C PRO A 657 18.93 14.30 -22.11
N PRO A 658 17.97 14.81 -21.33
CA PRO A 658 17.99 16.19 -20.86
C PRO A 658 19.36 16.63 -20.38
N GLU A 659 19.81 17.78 -20.91
CA GLU A 659 21.06 18.42 -20.53
C GLU A 659 20.79 19.64 -19.65
N VAL A 660 21.70 19.90 -18.71
CA VAL A 660 21.61 21.09 -17.85
C VAL A 660 21.97 22.31 -18.68
N THR A 661 21.02 23.23 -18.86
CA THR A 661 21.30 24.51 -19.51
C THR A 661 22.30 25.32 -18.64
N PRO A 662 23.42 25.81 -19.19
CA PRO A 662 24.35 26.66 -18.44
C PRO A 662 23.64 27.88 -17.81
N ARG A 663 24.02 28.26 -16.59
CA ARG A 663 23.35 29.33 -15.80
C ARG A 663 23.21 30.68 -16.52
N TYR A 664 24.01 30.94 -17.55
CA TYR A 664 24.02 32.19 -18.31
C TYR A 664 23.06 32.20 -19.51
N ILE A 665 22.47 31.05 -19.87
CA ILE A 665 21.50 30.94 -20.96
C ILE A 665 20.10 30.85 -20.35
N ILE A 666 19.23 31.79 -20.72
CA ILE A 666 17.81 31.76 -20.34
C ILE A 666 17.13 30.73 -21.26
N GLY A 667 16.88 29.51 -20.77
CA GLY A 667 16.19 28.49 -21.55
C GLY A 667 16.04 27.14 -20.84
N ALA A 668 14.97 26.41 -21.18
CA ALA A 668 14.75 25.03 -20.77
C ALA A 668 15.32 24.06 -21.82
N TRP A 669 15.73 22.86 -21.41
CA TRP A 669 16.05 21.82 -22.38
C TRP A 669 14.78 21.32 -23.04
N SER A 670 14.76 21.20 -24.37
CA SER A 670 13.67 20.55 -25.11
C SER A 670 14.21 19.61 -26.19
N TYR A 671 13.34 18.75 -26.72
CA TYR A 671 13.69 17.87 -27.83
C TYR A 671 14.05 18.61 -29.12
N GLU A 672 13.73 19.90 -29.25
CA GLU A 672 14.16 20.72 -30.38
C GLU A 672 15.70 20.84 -30.43
N ASN A 673 16.36 20.84 -29.27
CA ASN A 673 17.83 20.89 -29.16
C ASN A 673 18.51 19.68 -29.79
N VAL A 674 17.80 18.56 -29.93
CA VAL A 674 18.28 17.34 -30.59
C VAL A 674 17.62 17.13 -31.96
N GLY A 675 16.91 18.14 -32.47
CA GLY A 675 16.28 18.13 -33.79
C GLY A 675 15.05 17.23 -33.88
N LEU A 676 14.29 17.10 -32.79
CA LEU A 676 13.04 16.34 -32.73
C LEU A 676 11.87 17.27 -32.42
N SER A 677 10.88 17.33 -33.31
CA SER A 677 9.66 18.13 -33.15
C SER A 677 8.52 17.27 -32.61
N VAL A 678 8.17 17.45 -31.34
CA VAL A 678 7.26 16.60 -30.57
C VAL A 678 6.46 17.45 -29.58
N PRO A 679 5.30 16.98 -29.12
CA PRO A 679 4.53 17.68 -28.10
C PRO A 679 5.35 17.97 -26.84
N GLY A 680 5.06 19.09 -26.18
CA GLY A 680 5.75 19.49 -24.97
C GLY A 680 5.64 18.48 -23.83
N GLY A 681 4.49 17.82 -23.70
CA GLY A 681 4.25 16.71 -22.77
C GLY A 681 5.26 15.57 -22.93
N PHE A 682 5.82 15.36 -24.12
CA PHE A 682 6.86 14.34 -24.34
C PHE A 682 8.22 14.76 -23.78
N THR A 683 8.56 16.04 -23.91
CA THR A 683 9.71 16.64 -23.22
C THR A 683 9.54 16.52 -21.70
N ASN A 684 8.33 16.79 -21.18
CA ASN A 684 8.00 16.66 -19.76
C ASN A 684 8.10 15.20 -19.27
N ARG A 685 7.60 14.24 -20.05
CA ARG A 685 7.74 12.80 -19.77
C ARG A 685 9.21 12.41 -19.66
N ARG A 686 10.04 12.80 -20.63
CA ARG A 686 11.46 12.43 -20.66
C ARG A 686 12.24 13.00 -19.47
N ARG A 687 12.00 14.27 -19.10
CA ARG A 687 12.69 14.90 -17.97
C ARG A 687 12.37 14.18 -16.65
N ILE A 688 11.09 13.90 -16.40
CA ILE A 688 10.64 13.24 -15.16
C ILE A 688 11.21 11.82 -15.12
N TRP A 689 11.16 11.11 -16.24
CA TRP A 689 11.74 9.78 -16.36
C TRP A 689 13.24 9.77 -16.03
N GLN A 690 14.02 10.73 -16.54
CA GLN A 690 15.44 10.83 -16.22
C GLN A 690 15.69 11.08 -14.73
N ILE A 691 14.93 12.00 -14.11
CA ILE A 691 15.04 12.29 -12.68
C ILE A 691 14.79 11.01 -11.86
N LEU A 692 13.79 10.20 -12.24
CA LEU A 692 13.46 8.93 -11.57
C LEU A 692 14.54 7.86 -11.77
N GLU A 693 15.14 7.76 -12.97
CA GLU A 693 16.24 6.82 -13.24
C GLU A 693 17.51 7.17 -12.46
N GLU A 694 17.76 8.46 -12.27
CA GLU A 694 18.93 8.98 -11.56
C GLU A 694 18.75 9.01 -10.04
N MET A 695 17.51 8.87 -9.54
CA MET A 695 17.22 8.75 -8.12
C MET A 695 17.83 7.47 -7.55
N TYR A 696 18.48 7.61 -6.39
CA TYR A 696 18.96 6.49 -5.59
C TYR A 696 18.46 6.64 -4.16
N PRO A 697 17.95 5.56 -3.52
CA PRO A 697 17.64 5.60 -2.11
C PRO A 697 18.90 5.98 -1.32
N ASN A 698 18.88 7.13 -0.65
CA ASN A 698 20.04 7.73 0.05
C ASN A 698 21.06 8.46 -0.84
N ASP A 699 20.72 8.88 -2.05
CA ASP A 699 21.59 9.75 -2.88
C ASP A 699 22.09 11.02 -2.18
N VAL A 700 21.42 11.42 -1.10
CA VAL A 700 21.77 12.53 -0.24
C VAL A 700 22.21 12.11 1.18
N ARG A 701 22.67 10.88 1.43
CA ARG A 701 23.38 10.53 2.69
C ARG A 701 24.89 10.42 2.46
N TYR A 702 25.66 10.97 3.39
CA TYR A 702 27.07 10.61 3.59
C TYR A 702 27.15 9.36 4.46
#